data_AF-A0A834VTJ1-F1
#
_entry.id   AF-A0A834VTJ1-F1
#
_cell.length_a   1.000
_cell.length_b   1.000
_cell.length_c   1.000
_cell.angle_alpha   90.00
_cell.angle_beta   90.00
_cell.angle_gamma   90.00
#
_symmetry.space_group_name_H-M   'P 1'
#
loop_
_entity.id
_entity.type
_entity.pdbx_description
1 polymer ?
#
loop_
_entity_poly.entity_id
_entity_poly.type
_entity_poly.pdbx_seq_one_letter_code
_entity_poly.pdbx_strand_id
1 'polypeptide(L)'
;MSATVGDSQRLPLMWVFTYKFDEDGLLCKYKARLVVRGDLQEDWGDTYAATLAARVFRFLMALTAAFGLKAYQYDVLNAFLNAPLEKLVYVKTPDPYIEELGKILELKRALYGLKDAPLLWYKHLKETLIKLGLKSVKGVPCLFTNERLSDIFFYVDDIVVLVHPDHLDDHQKFERRLEAVYDLRKLGELKWFLGIRVLRDWTAGTIWLTQDSFIEKVVNKYDLDQKSGGRYPAVPLVENSLPQTREDTNHQRTQLYQQLVRSLAYISTFTRPDVARTHSVLARHLQNPGQKHVSAYIGLKQKVQVIVSFNLPMSTNYQDKLSMHLDAVVVGAGFSGIASLYRLRKAGLTVKAFEAGPRLGGVWHWNRYPGARVDGEYPFYQLNIPEVQQGWDWEFKFPDRKELAGYFDHLDKILGLSKDTYFNSEVTSVRYNVVEGQWTVKAGQRTATCKYLILAAGALHRAHRPDFPGLSNFAGQVYHTASWPENIDLYGKRVAVIGTGATGVQVIQELSKQVDYLLVCVRNPSYCLPMVQKRVSEEEKLATKPKLQEILAKCRNDPAGYFSAKKQGKVFDQTLEEREAYWEELWSQGGSHFASSNYSDILTDQAANLEIYNFWAKKTRAQMTDPVKMDIVAPLKPPYPFGAKRCVQAQDYYKCLNQANVEVISIQNSPISEFNRNGFVTEDGTQKNFDVLVLATGFDSFTGSLTTMGLQTKNGIDIQELWKDEVRTYLGVFVPGLPNAFLIYSPQAPTAWANGPTIIECQADIMLSTIQKLELMNAKSIEPKESAEAEWREELERLIEPRLSRHTKSWFNGGNIPGKKVQVLTYNGSFVLYEKTCWEALESWKGFDIVLND
;
A
#
# COMPACT_ATOMS: atom_id res chain seq x y z
N MET A 1 75.52 0.03 -13.22
CA MET A 1 75.06 -0.87 -14.29
C MET A 1 73.92 -0.20 -15.03
N SER A 2 74.19 0.25 -16.26
CA SER A 2 73.23 0.95 -17.12
C SER A 2 72.28 -0.03 -17.78
N ALA A 3 71.00 0.02 -17.42
CA ALA A 3 69.96 -0.51 -18.28
C ALA A 3 69.47 0.63 -19.18
N THR A 4 69.87 0.60 -20.45
CA THR A 4 69.28 1.43 -21.50
C THR A 4 67.82 1.04 -21.68
N VAL A 5 66.92 1.74 -21.00
CA VAL A 5 65.48 1.73 -21.26
C VAL A 5 65.26 2.14 -22.72
N GLY A 6 64.74 1.24 -23.56
CA GLY A 6 64.47 1.49 -24.97
C GLY A 6 63.54 2.69 -25.18
N ASP A 7 63.65 3.39 -26.31
CA ASP A 7 62.88 4.61 -26.57
C ASP A 7 61.34 4.40 -26.58
N SER A 8 60.87 3.15 -26.67
CA SER A 8 59.45 2.77 -26.57
C SER A 8 58.86 2.85 -25.14
N GLN A 9 59.68 2.97 -24.09
CA GLN A 9 59.22 3.00 -22.69
C GLN A 9 59.11 4.41 -22.09
N ARG A 10 59.23 5.47 -22.90
CA ARG A 10 59.32 6.87 -22.41
C ARG A 10 58.14 7.70 -22.91
N LEU A 11 57.25 8.11 -22.01
CA LEU A 11 56.05 8.86 -22.38
C LEU A 11 56.30 10.38 -22.36
N PRO A 12 55.98 11.12 -23.44
CA PRO A 12 56.06 12.58 -23.41
C PRO A 12 55.06 13.20 -22.43
N LEU A 13 55.49 14.23 -21.70
CA LEU A 13 54.58 15.14 -21.03
C LEU A 13 54.13 16.24 -22.00
N MET A 14 52.93 16.77 -21.78
CA MET A 14 52.41 17.92 -22.50
C MET A 14 51.63 18.85 -21.59
N TRP A 15 51.66 20.15 -21.90
CA TRP A 15 50.80 21.13 -21.25
C TRP A 15 49.43 21.16 -21.93
N VAL A 16 48.37 21.05 -21.13
CA VAL A 16 46.97 21.24 -21.55
C VAL A 16 46.44 22.49 -20.89
N PHE A 17 46.09 23.48 -21.71
CA PHE A 17 45.53 24.76 -21.26
C PHE A 17 44.02 24.75 -21.41
N THR A 18 43.32 25.32 -20.43
CA THR A 18 41.86 25.41 -20.43
C THR A 18 41.43 26.70 -19.74
N TYR A 19 40.54 27.45 -20.38
CA TYR A 19 39.84 28.57 -19.78
C TYR A 19 38.67 28.08 -18.93
N LYS A 20 38.56 28.58 -17.69
CA LYS A 20 37.42 28.31 -16.81
C LYS A 20 36.58 29.57 -16.68
N PHE A 21 35.30 29.42 -16.99
CA PHE A 21 34.30 30.47 -16.90
C PHE A 21 33.34 30.15 -15.74
N ASP A 22 32.73 31.18 -15.14
CA ASP A 22 31.68 31.02 -14.13
C ASP A 22 30.31 30.74 -14.78
N GLU A 23 29.28 30.72 -13.93
CA GLU A 23 27.88 30.48 -14.32
C GLU A 23 27.34 31.56 -15.27
N ASP A 24 27.89 32.78 -15.25
CA ASP A 24 27.50 33.90 -16.13
C ASP A 24 28.35 33.97 -17.41
N GLY A 25 29.31 33.05 -17.58
CA GLY A 25 30.17 32.97 -18.76
C GLY A 25 31.36 33.92 -18.73
N LEU A 26 31.67 34.54 -17.59
CA LEU A 26 32.84 35.38 -17.40
C LEU A 26 34.07 34.53 -17.10
N LEU A 27 35.23 34.93 -17.63
CA LEU A 27 36.48 34.19 -17.45
C LEU A 27 36.98 34.30 -16.00
N CYS A 28 37.01 33.20 -15.26
CA CYS A 28 37.42 33.18 -13.86
C CYS A 28 38.86 32.73 -13.66
N LYS A 29 39.33 31.74 -14.44
CA LYS A 29 40.62 31.10 -14.19
C LYS A 29 41.27 30.56 -15.45
N TYR A 30 42.55 30.86 -15.63
CA TYR A 30 43.44 30.17 -16.56
C TYR A 30 43.93 28.88 -15.88
N LYS A 31 43.67 27.72 -16.50
CA LYS A 31 44.11 26.42 -15.97
C LYS A 31 45.12 25.80 -16.91
N ALA A 32 46.33 25.57 -16.42
CA ALA A 32 47.33 24.72 -17.06
C ALA A 32 47.39 23.38 -16.32
N ARG A 33 47.47 22.26 -17.06
CA ARG A 33 47.69 20.93 -16.51
C ARG A 33 48.87 20.29 -17.25
N LEU A 34 49.78 19.69 -16.49
CA LEU A 34 50.81 18.83 -17.04
C LEU A 34 50.24 17.41 -17.14
N VAL A 35 50.24 16.84 -18.33
CA VAL A 35 49.54 15.60 -18.68
C VAL A 35 50.51 14.66 -19.40
N VAL A 36 50.45 13.37 -19.10
CA VAL A 36 51.19 12.33 -19.82
C VAL A 36 50.48 12.02 -21.14
N ARG A 37 51.24 11.84 -22.22
CA ARG A 37 50.74 11.27 -23.50
C ARG A 37 50.48 9.77 -23.35
N GLY A 38 49.50 9.40 -22.54
CA GLY A 38 49.14 7.99 -22.32
C GLY A 38 48.44 7.35 -23.52
N ASP A 39 48.07 8.12 -24.55
CA ASP A 39 47.74 7.56 -25.87
C ASP A 39 48.91 6.76 -26.47
N LEU A 40 50.15 7.07 -26.07
CA LEU A 40 51.37 6.35 -26.44
C LEU A 40 51.77 5.28 -25.40
N GLN A 41 51.02 5.13 -24.30
CA GLN A 41 51.28 4.10 -23.29
C GLN A 41 50.90 2.72 -23.84
N GLU A 42 51.80 1.76 -23.66
CA GLU A 42 51.51 0.35 -23.93
C GLU A 42 50.28 -0.12 -23.14
N ASP A 43 49.51 -1.05 -23.71
CA ASP A 43 48.37 -1.62 -23.02
C ASP A 43 48.86 -2.59 -21.94
N TRP A 44 48.45 -2.33 -20.70
CA TRP A 44 48.91 -3.02 -19.50
C TRP A 44 47.81 -3.85 -18.83
N GLY A 45 46.68 -4.04 -19.52
CA GLY A 45 45.53 -4.78 -19.04
C GLY A 45 44.34 -3.87 -18.76
N ASP A 46 43.45 -4.32 -17.88
CA ASP A 46 42.20 -3.60 -17.62
C ASP A 46 42.45 -2.26 -16.90
N THR A 47 42.03 -1.17 -17.53
CA THR A 47 42.09 0.20 -16.99
C THR A 47 40.74 0.70 -16.52
N TYR A 48 39.74 -0.18 -16.40
CA TYR A 48 38.38 0.17 -15.99
C TYR A 48 38.34 0.74 -14.57
N ALA A 49 37.98 2.02 -14.47
CA ALA A 49 37.63 2.65 -13.20
C ALA A 49 36.11 2.76 -13.10
N ALA A 50 35.53 2.29 -12.01
CA ALA A 50 34.10 2.43 -11.79
C ALA A 50 33.73 3.91 -11.59
N THR A 51 32.61 4.32 -12.20
CA THR A 51 32.00 5.64 -12.01
C THR A 51 30.56 5.49 -11.56
N LEU A 52 30.05 6.46 -10.79
CA LEU A 52 28.67 6.44 -10.32
C LEU A 52 27.68 6.42 -11.49
N ALA A 53 26.78 5.43 -11.50
CA ALA A 53 25.74 5.35 -12.51
C ALA A 53 24.63 6.39 -12.25
N ALA A 54 24.13 7.05 -13.31
CA ALA A 54 23.08 8.08 -13.22
C ALA A 54 21.81 7.63 -12.48
N ARG A 55 21.42 6.36 -12.63
CA ARG A 55 20.27 5.77 -11.91
C ARG A 55 20.50 5.73 -10.39
N VAL A 56 21.74 5.49 -9.96
CA VAL A 56 22.12 5.45 -8.55
C VAL A 56 22.12 6.87 -8.00
N PHE A 57 22.66 7.84 -8.74
CA PHE A 57 22.57 9.25 -8.35
C PHE A 57 21.11 9.70 -8.14
N ARG A 58 20.21 9.42 -9.10
CA ARG A 58 18.77 9.73 -8.95
C ARG A 58 18.15 9.05 -7.73
N PHE A 59 18.50 7.79 -7.49
CA PHE A 59 18.04 7.06 -6.31
C PHE A 59 18.56 7.67 -5.00
N LEU A 60 19.82 8.09 -4.94
CA LEU A 60 20.41 8.74 -3.77
C LEU A 60 19.81 10.12 -3.51
N MET A 61 19.50 10.89 -4.56
CA MET A 61 18.73 12.14 -4.43
C MET A 61 17.31 11.89 -3.96
N ALA A 62 16.69 10.78 -4.39
CA ALA A 62 15.40 10.31 -3.87
C ALA A 62 15.45 9.98 -2.38
N LEU A 63 16.48 9.25 -1.92
CA LEU A 63 16.70 9.01 -0.50
C LEU A 63 16.96 10.31 0.26
N THR A 64 17.73 11.22 -0.31
CA THR A 64 18.03 12.54 0.28
C THR A 64 16.76 13.35 0.49
N ALA A 65 15.83 13.34 -0.47
CA ALA A 65 14.53 13.98 -0.34
C ALA A 65 13.63 13.25 0.67
N ALA A 66 13.50 11.93 0.56
CA ALA A 66 12.62 11.10 1.38
C ALA A 66 12.95 11.14 2.88
N PHE A 67 14.23 11.08 3.21
CA PHE A 67 14.71 11.08 4.60
C PHE A 67 15.27 12.44 5.02
N GLY A 68 15.14 13.45 4.16
CA GLY A 68 15.69 14.79 4.33
C GLY A 68 17.14 14.85 4.83
N LEU A 69 17.97 13.98 4.28
CA LEU A 69 19.41 13.94 4.55
C LEU A 69 20.07 15.24 4.06
N LYS A 70 21.11 15.73 4.73
CA LYS A 70 21.98 16.76 4.17
C LYS A 70 22.98 16.13 3.21
N ALA A 71 23.24 16.78 2.08
CA ALA A 71 24.18 16.30 1.07
C ALA A 71 25.35 17.28 0.98
N TYR A 72 26.53 16.90 1.45
CA TYR A 72 27.75 17.73 1.41
C TYR A 72 28.68 17.27 0.30
N GLN A 73 29.21 18.22 -0.48
CA GLN A 73 30.09 17.96 -1.61
C GLN A 73 31.51 18.44 -1.37
N TYR A 74 32.46 17.60 -1.77
CA TYR A 74 33.90 17.82 -1.70
C TYR A 74 34.54 17.55 -3.06
N ASP A 75 35.55 18.35 -3.41
CA ASP A 75 36.38 18.16 -4.60
C ASP A 75 37.82 17.86 -4.14
N VAL A 76 38.35 16.70 -4.54
CA VAL A 76 39.72 16.30 -4.20
C VAL A 76 40.71 16.99 -5.14
N LEU A 77 41.54 17.88 -4.61
CA LEU A 77 42.53 18.58 -5.41
C LEU A 77 43.59 17.60 -5.93
N ASN A 78 43.81 17.65 -7.24
CA ASN A 78 44.76 16.79 -7.93
C ASN A 78 44.56 15.29 -7.66
N ALA A 79 43.31 14.81 -7.63
CA ALA A 79 42.92 13.43 -7.29
C ALA A 79 43.94 12.34 -7.67
N PHE A 80 44.35 12.24 -8.95
CA PHE A 80 45.27 11.19 -9.41
C PHE A 80 46.65 11.24 -8.74
N LEU A 81 47.16 12.42 -8.37
CA LEU A 81 48.45 12.58 -7.69
C LEU A 81 48.45 12.06 -6.24
N ASN A 82 47.33 11.58 -5.73
CA ASN A 82 47.28 10.89 -4.44
C ASN A 82 47.57 9.39 -4.59
N ALA A 83 47.37 8.82 -5.78
CA ALA A 83 47.56 7.39 -6.02
C ALA A 83 49.02 7.06 -6.39
N PRO A 84 49.68 6.11 -5.70
CA PRO A 84 50.99 5.63 -6.10
C PRO A 84 50.90 4.83 -7.41
N LEU A 85 52.01 4.77 -8.15
CA LEU A 85 52.11 3.89 -9.32
C LEU A 85 52.49 2.47 -8.90
N GLU A 86 51.81 1.48 -9.48
CA GLU A 86 52.14 0.05 -9.31
C GLU A 86 53.34 -0.37 -10.21
N LYS A 87 53.66 0.41 -11.25
CA LYS A 87 54.70 0.13 -12.24
C LYS A 87 55.61 1.34 -12.45
N LEU A 88 56.86 1.09 -12.82
CA LEU A 88 57.82 2.14 -13.17
C LEU A 88 57.41 2.78 -14.49
N VAL A 89 57.19 4.10 -14.47
CA VAL A 89 56.88 4.90 -15.66
C VAL A 89 57.89 6.04 -15.78
N TYR A 90 58.57 6.09 -16.93
CA TYR A 90 59.51 7.17 -17.25
C TYR A 90 58.88 8.15 -18.23
N VAL A 91 59.04 9.45 -17.99
CA VAL A 91 58.46 10.52 -18.80
C VAL A 91 59.51 11.52 -19.29
N LYS A 92 59.27 12.13 -20.46
CA LYS A 92 60.09 13.22 -21.01
C LYS A 92 59.43 14.57 -20.71
N THR A 93 60.22 15.57 -20.33
CA THR A 93 59.71 16.92 -20.02
C THR A 93 59.20 17.63 -21.28
N PRO A 94 58.17 18.49 -21.18
CA PRO A 94 57.72 19.30 -22.31
C PRO A 94 58.51 20.60 -22.48
N ASP A 95 59.28 21.01 -21.45
CA ASP A 95 59.94 22.31 -21.38
C ASP A 95 61.38 22.27 -21.95
N PRO A 96 61.82 23.31 -22.67
CA PRO A 96 63.21 23.47 -23.10
C PRO A 96 64.19 23.78 -21.95
N TYR A 97 63.72 24.04 -20.72
CA TYR A 97 64.55 24.20 -19.50
C TYR A 97 65.06 22.86 -18.93
N ILE A 98 65.67 22.07 -19.81
CA ILE A 98 66.08 20.67 -19.60
C ILE A 98 67.23 20.53 -18.60
N GLU A 99 67.98 21.60 -18.34
CA GLU A 99 69.26 21.52 -17.61
C GLU A 99 69.12 21.25 -16.11
N GLU A 100 68.06 21.72 -15.43
CA GLU A 100 67.92 21.57 -13.97
C GLU A 100 67.14 20.32 -13.53
N LEU A 101 66.22 19.82 -14.35
CA LEU A 101 65.29 18.72 -13.98
C LEU A 101 65.73 17.34 -14.50
N GLY A 102 66.71 17.29 -15.41
CA GLY A 102 67.21 16.05 -16.03
C GLY A 102 66.51 15.68 -17.35
N LYS A 103 67.17 14.81 -18.14
CA LYS A 103 66.71 14.43 -19.50
C LYS A 103 65.48 13.51 -19.52
N ILE A 104 65.22 12.79 -18.42
CA ILE A 104 64.10 11.84 -18.24
C ILE A 104 63.70 11.90 -16.76
N LEU A 105 62.39 11.89 -16.48
CA LEU A 105 61.84 11.86 -15.12
C LEU A 105 61.22 10.49 -14.81
N GLU A 106 61.39 9.99 -13.60
CA GLU A 106 60.62 8.85 -13.09
C GLU A 106 59.35 9.38 -12.41
N LEU A 107 58.19 8.94 -12.90
CA LEU A 107 56.92 9.32 -12.29
C LEU A 107 56.71 8.47 -11.03
N LYS A 108 56.41 9.12 -9.90
CA LYS A 108 56.21 8.45 -8.59
C LYS A 108 54.74 8.19 -8.26
N ARG A 109 53.83 8.95 -8.86
CA ARG A 109 52.38 8.93 -8.58
C ARG A 109 51.60 9.07 -9.88
N ALA A 110 50.37 8.59 -9.90
CA ALA A 110 49.54 8.65 -11.09
C ALA A 110 49.32 10.10 -11.55
N LEU A 111 49.45 10.34 -12.84
CA LEU A 111 49.30 11.66 -13.45
C LEU A 111 48.22 11.62 -14.53
N TYR A 112 47.53 12.75 -14.73
CA TYR A 112 46.53 12.87 -15.79
C TYR A 112 47.12 12.43 -17.14
N GLY A 113 46.30 11.72 -17.92
CA GLY A 113 46.66 11.26 -19.25
C GLY A 113 47.18 9.83 -19.30
N LEU A 114 47.68 9.27 -18.20
CA LEU A 114 47.93 7.82 -18.10
C LEU A 114 46.62 7.04 -18.25
N LYS A 115 46.68 5.90 -18.96
CA LYS A 115 45.53 5.02 -19.18
C LYS A 115 44.99 4.44 -17.87
N ASP A 116 45.87 4.10 -16.94
CA ASP A 116 45.58 3.45 -15.66
C ASP A 116 45.39 4.43 -14.48
N ALA A 117 45.67 5.72 -14.65
CA ALA A 117 45.49 6.74 -13.61
C ALA A 117 44.10 6.72 -12.93
N PRO A 118 42.98 6.65 -13.68
CA PRO A 118 41.65 6.59 -13.06
C PRO A 118 41.45 5.35 -12.19
N LEU A 119 41.97 4.20 -12.60
CA LEU A 119 41.86 2.94 -11.85
C LEU A 119 42.69 2.99 -10.57
N LEU A 120 43.94 3.48 -10.66
CA LEU A 120 44.81 3.64 -9.50
C LEU A 120 44.18 4.56 -8.44
N TRP A 121 43.60 5.69 -8.88
CA TRP A 121 42.84 6.57 -8.00
C TRP A 121 41.63 5.89 -7.39
N TYR A 122 40.81 5.20 -8.19
CA TYR A 122 39.65 4.48 -7.69
C TYR A 122 40.02 3.46 -6.59
N LYS A 123 41.06 2.65 -6.80
CA LYS A 123 41.55 1.70 -5.81
C LYS A 123 42.00 2.41 -4.53
N HIS A 124 42.81 3.46 -4.67
CA HIS A 124 43.34 4.22 -3.55
C HIS A 124 42.23 4.88 -2.70
N LEU A 125 41.26 5.52 -3.37
CA LEU A 125 40.11 6.13 -2.70
C LEU A 125 39.25 5.09 -1.98
N LYS A 126 38.95 3.96 -2.65
CA LYS A 126 38.21 2.84 -2.05
C LYS A 126 38.88 2.31 -0.79
N GLU A 127 40.18 2.04 -0.84
CA GLU A 127 40.94 1.55 0.33
C GLU A 127 40.93 2.58 1.47
N THR A 128 41.06 3.86 1.14
CA THR A 128 41.00 4.94 2.11
C THR A 128 39.63 5.01 2.80
N LEU A 129 38.54 4.97 2.03
CA LEU A 129 37.18 4.99 2.59
C LEU A 129 36.92 3.77 3.51
N ILE A 130 37.44 2.59 3.15
CA ILE A 130 37.36 1.40 4.00
C ILE A 130 38.15 1.60 5.30
N LYS A 131 39.38 2.13 5.24
CA LYS A 131 40.19 2.49 6.44
C LYS A 131 39.51 3.54 7.31
N LEU A 132 38.70 4.41 6.71
CA LEU A 132 37.91 5.40 7.42
C LEU A 132 36.67 4.81 8.13
N GLY A 133 36.39 3.51 7.95
CA GLY A 133 35.34 2.77 8.64
C GLY A 133 34.07 2.57 7.82
N LEU A 134 34.13 2.73 6.50
CA LEU A 134 33.00 2.55 5.60
C LEU A 134 33.00 1.17 4.95
N LYS A 135 31.82 0.68 4.60
CA LYS A 135 31.62 -0.58 3.89
C LYS A 135 31.13 -0.31 2.47
N SER A 136 31.72 -0.98 1.48
CA SER A 136 31.28 -0.87 0.09
C SER A 136 29.94 -1.57 -0.11
N VAL A 137 29.03 -0.94 -0.87
CA VAL A 137 27.71 -1.51 -1.18
C VAL A 137 27.84 -2.51 -2.34
N LYS A 138 27.35 -3.73 -2.14
CA LYS A 138 27.42 -4.81 -3.13
C LYS A 138 26.67 -4.40 -4.41
N GLY A 139 27.35 -4.52 -5.56
CA GLY A 139 26.78 -4.18 -6.87
C GLY A 139 26.84 -2.70 -7.24
N VAL A 140 27.33 -1.82 -6.35
CA VAL A 140 27.49 -0.38 -6.61
C VAL A 140 28.89 0.08 -6.17
N PRO A 141 29.92 -0.05 -7.03
CA PRO A 141 31.32 0.07 -6.61
C PRO A 141 31.76 1.47 -6.13
N CYS A 142 30.97 2.51 -6.41
CA CYS A 142 31.23 3.91 -6.01
C CYS A 142 30.36 4.36 -4.83
N LEU A 143 29.67 3.44 -4.16
CA LEU A 143 28.79 3.71 -3.02
C LEU A 143 29.30 2.97 -1.77
N PHE A 144 29.37 3.70 -0.67
CA PHE A 144 29.89 3.25 0.61
C PHE A 144 28.95 3.71 1.72
N THR A 145 28.78 2.92 2.78
CA THR A 145 27.85 3.22 3.88
C THR A 145 28.43 2.77 5.22
N ASN A 146 27.91 3.28 6.33
CA ASN A 146 28.11 2.74 7.67
C ASN A 146 26.85 2.95 8.53
N GLU A 147 26.83 2.46 9.76
CA GLU A 147 25.62 2.53 10.62
C GLU A 147 25.26 3.95 11.08
N ARG A 148 26.13 4.95 10.90
CA ARG A 148 25.97 6.32 11.43
C ARG A 148 25.86 7.40 10.35
N LEU A 149 26.44 7.17 9.18
CA LEU A 149 26.36 8.00 7.97
C LEU A 149 25.58 7.22 6.93
N SER A 150 24.51 7.83 6.43
CA SER A 150 23.56 7.16 5.55
C SER A 150 24.24 6.58 4.32
N ASP A 151 24.98 7.41 3.55
CA ASP A 151 25.65 6.98 2.32
C ASP A 151 26.76 7.95 1.87
N ILE A 152 27.82 7.44 1.26
CA ILE A 152 28.88 8.20 0.60
C ILE A 152 29.06 7.69 -0.81
N PHE A 153 29.05 8.60 -1.78
CA PHE A 153 29.28 8.26 -3.17
C PHE A 153 30.23 9.25 -3.83
N PHE A 154 30.88 8.82 -4.91
CA PHE A 154 31.82 9.68 -5.63
C PHE A 154 31.79 9.44 -7.13
N TYR A 155 32.23 10.46 -7.87
CA TYR A 155 32.54 10.40 -9.29
C TYR A 155 33.92 11.02 -9.50
N VAL A 156 34.93 10.16 -9.68
CA VAL A 156 36.33 10.59 -9.81
C VAL A 156 36.78 11.46 -8.61
N ASP A 157 36.91 12.78 -8.80
CA ASP A 157 37.36 13.77 -7.83
C ASP A 157 36.23 14.34 -6.95
N ASP A 158 34.98 14.25 -7.40
CA ASP A 158 33.81 14.69 -6.65
C ASP A 158 33.36 13.62 -5.63
N ILE A 159 33.36 13.95 -4.34
CA ILE A 159 32.83 13.12 -3.24
C ILE A 159 31.59 13.79 -2.67
N VAL A 160 30.51 13.03 -2.50
CA VAL A 160 29.28 13.48 -1.86
C VAL A 160 28.97 12.59 -0.66
N VAL A 161 28.70 13.25 0.47
CA VAL A 161 28.34 12.60 1.74
C VAL A 161 26.90 12.93 2.08
N LEU A 162 26.07 11.91 2.22
CA LEU A 162 24.70 12.01 2.70
C LEU A 162 24.66 11.71 4.20
N VAL A 163 24.16 12.67 4.98
CA VAL A 163 24.13 12.58 6.44
C VAL A 163 22.74 12.91 6.98
N HIS A 164 22.25 12.07 7.88
CA HIS A 164 21.03 12.35 8.63
C HIS A 164 21.27 13.53 9.59
N PRO A 165 20.31 14.46 9.76
CA PRO A 165 20.48 15.60 10.67
C PRO A 165 20.95 15.24 12.10
N ASP A 166 20.57 14.07 12.60
CA ASP A 166 20.96 13.58 13.95
C ASP A 166 22.43 13.13 14.06
N HIS A 167 23.15 13.02 12.95
CA HIS A 167 24.53 12.48 12.90
C HIS A 167 25.55 13.49 12.35
N LEU A 168 25.26 14.79 12.47
CA LEU A 168 26.15 15.84 11.99
C LEU A 168 27.53 15.84 12.67
N ASP A 169 27.61 15.46 13.95
CA ASP A 169 28.89 15.38 14.67
C ASP A 169 29.78 14.25 14.14
N ASP A 170 29.19 13.11 13.78
CA ASP A 170 29.93 12.00 13.17
C ASP A 170 30.42 12.37 11.77
N HIS A 171 29.63 13.15 11.02
CA HIS A 171 30.05 13.73 9.75
C HIS A 171 31.25 14.68 9.91
N GLN A 172 31.23 15.58 10.91
CA GLN A 172 32.37 16.47 11.16
C GLN A 172 33.66 15.71 11.51
N LYS A 173 33.54 14.62 12.28
CA LYS A 173 34.69 13.74 12.57
C LYS A 173 35.20 13.04 11.32
N PHE A 174 34.30 12.54 10.48
CA PHE A 174 34.65 11.92 9.20
C PHE A 174 35.33 12.94 8.28
N GLU A 175 34.79 14.15 8.16
CA GLU A 175 35.34 15.25 7.37
C GLU A 175 36.80 15.54 7.77
N ARG A 176 37.08 15.74 9.07
CA ARG A 176 38.45 15.97 9.56
C ARG A 176 39.41 14.84 9.23
N ARG A 177 38.94 13.58 9.30
CA ARG A 177 39.75 12.41 8.96
C ARG A 177 40.01 12.31 7.45
N LEU A 178 39.06 12.75 6.61
CA LEU A 178 39.24 12.79 5.17
C LEU A 178 40.21 13.92 4.76
N GLU A 179 40.11 15.10 5.39
CA GLU A 179 41.04 16.22 5.23
C GLU A 179 42.47 15.90 5.67
N ALA A 180 42.64 15.00 6.66
CA ALA A 180 43.95 14.54 7.06
C ALA A 180 44.65 13.69 5.99
N VAL A 181 43.90 13.15 5.03
CA VAL A 181 44.42 12.30 3.93
C VAL A 181 44.51 13.06 2.62
N TYR A 182 43.54 13.92 2.33
CA TYR A 182 43.43 14.61 1.05
C TYR A 182 43.31 16.13 1.23
N ASP A 183 43.87 16.87 0.27
CA ASP A 183 43.62 18.29 0.12
C ASP A 183 42.23 18.49 -0.54
N LEU A 184 41.26 18.96 0.24
CA LEU A 184 39.85 19.02 -0.14
C LEU A 184 39.38 20.45 -0.32
N ARG A 185 38.70 20.71 -1.43
CA ARG A 185 37.87 21.89 -1.60
C ARG A 185 36.44 21.59 -1.16
N LYS A 186 35.98 22.24 -0.08
CA LYS A 186 34.60 22.13 0.40
C LYS A 186 33.66 22.99 -0.44
N LEU A 187 32.67 22.36 -1.07
CA LEU A 187 31.68 23.06 -1.89
C LEU A 187 30.37 23.33 -1.12
N GLY A 188 30.24 22.79 0.09
CA GLY A 188 29.08 22.96 0.95
C GLY A 188 27.95 22.01 0.57
N GLU A 189 26.70 22.46 0.71
CA GLU A 189 25.54 21.67 0.28
C GLU A 189 25.57 21.46 -1.24
N LEU A 190 25.22 20.25 -1.68
CA LEU A 190 25.19 19.82 -3.07
C LEU A 190 24.26 20.70 -3.91
N LYS A 191 24.86 21.57 -4.74
CA LYS A 191 24.12 22.41 -5.71
C LYS A 191 24.34 21.97 -7.15
N TRP A 192 25.50 21.39 -7.45
CA TRP A 192 25.89 20.98 -8.80
C TRP A 192 26.65 19.66 -8.77
N PHE A 193 26.21 18.69 -9.56
CA PHE A 193 26.91 17.41 -9.70
C PHE A 193 26.90 16.97 -11.16
N LEU A 194 28.08 16.81 -11.76
CA LEU A 194 28.22 16.36 -13.15
C LEU A 194 27.39 17.17 -14.16
N GLY A 195 27.34 18.49 -14.01
CA GLY A 195 26.55 19.38 -14.89
C GLY A 195 25.04 19.34 -14.66
N ILE A 196 24.60 18.71 -13.57
CA ILE A 196 23.21 18.71 -13.10
C ILE A 196 23.12 19.67 -11.92
N ARG A 197 22.21 20.64 -12.00
CA ARG A 197 21.87 21.48 -10.87
C ARG A 197 20.86 20.76 -9.99
N VAL A 198 21.11 20.77 -8.70
CA VAL A 198 20.30 20.19 -7.63
C VAL A 198 19.66 21.36 -6.89
N LEU A 199 18.35 21.54 -7.04
CA LEU A 199 17.60 22.56 -6.32
C LEU A 199 16.78 21.89 -5.24
N ARG A 200 16.95 22.31 -4.00
CA ARG A 200 16.26 21.73 -2.86
C ARG A 200 15.27 22.72 -2.28
N ASP A 201 14.03 22.29 -2.12
CA ASP A 201 13.01 22.96 -1.32
C ASP A 201 12.79 22.17 -0.04
N TRP A 202 13.31 22.70 1.06
CA TRP A 202 13.17 22.12 2.39
C TRP A 202 11.73 22.12 2.90
N THR A 203 10.94 23.14 2.54
CA THR A 203 9.55 23.28 2.97
C THR A 203 8.65 22.28 2.26
N ALA A 204 8.85 22.11 0.96
CA ALA A 204 8.08 21.17 0.14
C ALA A 204 8.62 19.73 0.21
N GLY A 205 9.80 19.49 0.80
CA GLY A 205 10.45 18.17 0.80
C GLY A 205 10.83 17.69 -0.60
N THR A 206 11.12 18.62 -1.53
CA THR A 206 11.38 18.30 -2.93
C THR A 206 12.81 18.60 -3.33
N ILE A 207 13.38 17.73 -4.17
CA ILE A 207 14.64 17.97 -4.87
C ILE A 207 14.37 17.96 -6.38
N TRP A 208 14.82 19.01 -7.05
CA TRP A 208 14.73 19.15 -8.49
C TRP A 208 16.10 18.93 -9.12
N LEU A 209 16.16 18.00 -10.06
CA LEU A 209 17.35 17.76 -10.87
C LEU A 209 17.14 18.39 -12.24
N THR A 210 17.98 19.36 -12.59
CA THR A 210 17.88 20.11 -13.83
C THR A 210 19.20 20.20 -14.58
N GLN A 211 19.14 20.11 -15.90
CA GLN A 211 20.27 20.29 -16.82
C GLN A 211 20.04 21.50 -17.73
N ASP A 212 19.43 22.56 -17.21
CA ASP A 212 18.99 23.73 -17.95
C ASP A 212 20.13 24.42 -18.71
N SER A 213 21.28 24.65 -18.08
CA SER A 213 22.43 25.25 -18.79
C SER A 213 22.97 24.37 -19.93
N PHE A 214 22.86 23.03 -19.81
CA PHE A 214 23.24 22.13 -20.90
C PHE A 214 22.19 22.12 -22.01
N ILE A 215 20.91 22.09 -21.64
CA ILE A 215 19.78 22.14 -22.58
C ILE A 215 19.82 23.45 -23.38
N GLU A 216 20.06 24.60 -22.74
CA GLU A 216 20.20 25.89 -23.41
C GLU A 216 21.39 25.90 -24.37
N LYS A 217 22.55 25.36 -23.97
CA LYS A 217 23.70 25.21 -24.87
C LYS A 217 23.36 24.34 -26.09
N VAL A 218 22.60 23.26 -25.92
CA VAL A 218 22.16 22.40 -27.03
C VAL A 218 21.18 23.15 -27.93
N VAL A 219 20.17 23.80 -27.36
CA VAL A 219 19.16 24.59 -28.11
C VAL A 219 19.84 25.65 -28.97
N ASN A 220 20.77 26.42 -28.39
CA ASN A 220 21.50 27.48 -29.09
C ASN A 220 22.46 26.91 -30.15
N LYS A 221 23.17 25.82 -29.85
CA LYS A 221 24.15 25.22 -30.78
C LYS A 221 23.50 24.71 -32.08
N TYR A 222 22.28 24.19 -32.01
CA TYR A 222 21.62 23.57 -33.16
C TYR A 222 20.44 24.40 -33.69
N ASP A 223 20.33 25.67 -33.27
CA ASP A 223 19.29 26.63 -33.69
C ASP A 223 17.86 26.06 -33.64
N LEU A 224 17.53 25.50 -32.48
CA LEU A 224 16.28 24.75 -32.29
C LEU A 224 15.11 25.65 -31.86
N ASP A 225 15.30 26.96 -31.93
CA ASP A 225 14.36 27.97 -31.47
C ASP A 225 13.44 28.41 -32.61
N GLN A 226 12.52 27.52 -33.02
CA GLN A 226 11.42 27.97 -33.87
C GLN A 226 10.45 28.78 -33.01
N LYS A 227 10.25 30.06 -33.36
CA LYS A 227 9.19 30.94 -32.81
C LYS A 227 7.81 30.36 -33.13
N SER A 228 7.38 29.31 -32.41
CA SER A 228 6.00 28.90 -32.39
C SER A 228 5.33 29.59 -31.21
N GLY A 229 4.47 30.57 -31.48
CA GLY A 229 3.64 31.27 -30.49
C GLY A 229 2.55 30.38 -29.86
N GLY A 230 2.84 29.09 -29.64
CA GLY A 230 1.91 28.08 -29.12
C GLY A 230 2.52 27.31 -27.94
N ARG A 231 1.64 26.70 -27.12
CA ARG A 231 2.05 25.78 -26.04
C ARG A 231 2.82 24.60 -26.63
N TYR A 232 4.01 24.33 -26.13
CA TYR A 232 4.78 23.12 -26.44
C TYR A 232 3.96 21.85 -26.12
N PRO A 233 4.07 20.77 -26.92
CA PRO A 233 3.32 19.52 -26.70
C PRO A 233 3.78 18.78 -25.44
N ALA A 234 2.88 18.06 -24.75
CA ALA A 234 3.16 17.39 -23.47
C ALA A 234 4.25 16.29 -23.53
N VAL A 235 4.58 15.78 -24.71
CA VAL A 235 5.69 14.86 -24.95
C VAL A 235 6.52 15.35 -26.14
N PRO A 236 7.86 15.22 -26.12
CA PRO A 236 8.71 15.77 -27.18
C PRO A 236 8.55 15.11 -28.56
N LEU A 237 7.94 13.91 -28.64
CA LEU A 237 7.61 13.26 -29.91
C LEU A 237 6.35 12.38 -29.75
N VAL A 238 5.30 12.66 -30.52
CA VAL A 238 4.02 11.93 -30.46
C VAL A 238 4.03 10.70 -31.38
N GLU A 239 4.75 10.78 -32.51
CA GLU A 239 4.79 9.73 -33.53
C GLU A 239 5.59 8.49 -33.08
N ASN A 240 5.11 7.30 -33.43
CA ASN A 240 5.74 6.01 -33.05
C ASN A 240 6.97 5.66 -33.91
N SER A 241 7.10 6.30 -35.08
CA SER A 241 8.19 6.08 -36.03
C SER A 241 8.25 7.24 -37.01
N LEU A 242 9.47 7.62 -37.40
CA LEU A 242 9.69 8.54 -38.53
C LEU A 242 10.02 7.71 -39.79
N PRO A 243 9.49 8.06 -40.96
CA PRO A 243 9.77 7.34 -42.20
C PRO A 243 11.24 7.49 -42.59
N GLN A 244 11.84 6.46 -43.21
CA GLN A 244 13.17 6.62 -43.79
C GLN A 244 13.15 7.72 -44.86
N THR A 245 14.19 8.56 -44.83
CA THR A 245 14.32 9.64 -45.81
C THR A 245 14.84 9.10 -47.14
N ARG A 246 14.36 9.67 -48.24
CA ARG A 246 14.97 9.53 -49.58
C ARG A 246 15.84 10.73 -49.96
N GLU A 247 16.02 11.69 -49.05
CA GLU A 247 16.92 12.81 -49.22
C GLU A 247 18.38 12.33 -49.22
N ASP A 248 19.19 12.80 -50.17
CA ASP A 248 20.65 12.67 -50.11
C ASP A 248 21.18 13.59 -49.00
N THR A 249 21.75 13.00 -47.96
CA THR A 249 22.37 13.74 -46.86
C THR A 249 23.86 13.94 -47.12
N ASN A 250 24.43 15.03 -46.60
CA ASN A 250 25.88 15.23 -46.62
C ASN A 250 26.51 14.83 -45.28
N HIS A 251 27.83 14.62 -45.30
CA HIS A 251 28.59 14.16 -44.13
C HIS A 251 28.48 15.14 -42.95
N GLN A 252 28.47 16.45 -43.21
CA GLN A 252 28.38 17.48 -42.18
C GLN A 252 27.03 17.46 -41.44
N ARG A 253 25.92 17.30 -42.17
CA ARG A 253 24.57 17.16 -41.62
C ARG A 253 24.43 15.89 -40.79
N THR A 254 25.00 14.79 -41.28
CA THR A 254 25.02 13.51 -40.55
C THR A 254 25.79 13.63 -39.23
N GLN A 255 26.96 14.26 -39.24
CA GLN A 255 27.74 14.51 -38.02
C GLN A 255 26.98 15.40 -37.04
N LEU A 256 26.36 16.49 -37.52
CA LEU A 256 25.60 17.40 -36.65
C LEU A 256 24.40 16.69 -36.00
N TYR A 257 23.69 15.85 -36.76
CA TYR A 257 22.59 15.02 -36.25
C TYR A 257 23.08 14.00 -35.21
N GLN A 258 24.20 13.33 -35.45
CA GLN A 258 24.77 12.40 -34.49
C GLN A 258 25.16 13.08 -33.18
N GLN A 259 25.74 14.29 -33.24
CA GLN A 259 26.04 15.08 -32.04
C GLN A 259 24.77 15.49 -31.30
N LEU A 260 23.72 15.86 -32.02
CA LEU A 260 22.41 16.21 -31.47
C LEU A 260 21.75 15.03 -30.73
N VAL A 261 21.70 13.85 -31.36
CA VAL A 261 21.14 12.62 -30.75
C VAL A 261 21.95 12.20 -29.52
N ARG A 262 23.28 12.36 -29.53
CA ARG A 262 24.13 12.11 -28.36
C ARG A 262 23.83 13.06 -27.20
N SER A 263 23.58 14.34 -27.49
CA SER A 263 23.15 15.30 -26.46
C SER A 263 21.82 14.89 -25.81
N LEU A 264 20.86 14.36 -26.59
CA LEU A 264 19.61 13.81 -26.05
C LEU A 264 19.83 12.58 -25.17
N ALA A 265 20.73 11.68 -25.58
CA ALA A 265 21.06 10.49 -24.78
C ALA A 265 21.49 10.88 -23.36
N TYR A 266 22.37 11.89 -23.26
CA TYR A 266 22.84 12.42 -21.99
C TYR A 266 21.70 13.01 -21.15
N ILE A 267 20.88 13.90 -21.73
CA ILE A 267 19.72 14.49 -21.03
C ILE A 267 18.73 13.41 -20.56
N SER A 268 18.46 12.41 -21.41
CA SER A 268 17.52 11.33 -21.08
C SER A 268 17.97 10.44 -19.93
N THR A 269 19.29 10.23 -19.82
CA THR A 269 19.89 9.32 -18.84
C THR A 269 19.86 9.91 -17.42
N PHE A 270 20.02 11.23 -17.32
CA PHE A 270 20.20 11.93 -16.05
C PHE A 270 18.93 12.63 -15.54
N THR A 271 18.30 13.52 -16.31
CA THR A 271 17.19 14.37 -15.79
C THR A 271 15.92 14.42 -16.64
N ARG A 272 15.82 13.69 -17.76
CA ARG A 272 14.64 13.72 -18.64
C ARG A 272 14.26 12.33 -19.19
N PRO A 273 13.80 11.39 -18.34
CA PRO A 273 13.41 10.07 -18.84
C PRO A 273 12.29 10.14 -19.89
N ASP A 274 11.48 11.20 -19.90
CA ASP A 274 10.44 11.46 -20.90
C ASP A 274 10.99 11.64 -22.33
N VAL A 275 12.23 12.11 -22.51
CA VAL A 275 12.83 12.26 -23.84
C VAL A 275 13.50 10.98 -24.35
N ALA A 276 13.54 9.91 -23.54
CA ALA A 276 14.20 8.65 -23.90
C ALA A 276 13.58 8.01 -25.15
N ARG A 277 12.27 8.14 -25.33
CA ARG A 277 11.56 7.69 -26.53
C ARG A 277 12.00 8.48 -27.77
N THR A 278 12.02 9.81 -27.69
CA THR A 278 12.47 10.68 -28.77
C THR A 278 13.90 10.35 -29.18
N HIS A 279 14.79 10.17 -28.21
CA HIS A 279 16.15 9.69 -28.44
C HIS A 279 16.15 8.34 -29.19
N SER A 280 15.38 7.35 -28.74
CA SER A 280 15.33 6.01 -29.36
C SER A 280 14.83 6.06 -30.81
N VAL A 281 13.82 6.87 -31.12
CA VAL A 281 13.31 7.02 -32.50
C VAL A 281 14.33 7.72 -33.40
N LEU A 282 14.94 8.82 -32.96
CA LEU A 282 15.94 9.55 -33.73
C LEU A 282 17.23 8.74 -33.93
N ALA A 283 17.63 7.94 -32.95
CA ALA A 283 18.82 7.09 -33.05
C ALA A 283 18.74 6.06 -34.20
N ARG A 284 17.54 5.72 -34.69
CA ARG A 284 17.35 4.83 -35.85
C ARG A 284 17.79 5.46 -37.18
N HIS A 285 18.01 6.77 -37.22
CA HIS A 285 18.34 7.52 -38.43
C HIS A 285 19.76 8.13 -38.41
N LEU A 286 20.66 7.62 -37.55
CA LEU A 286 22.04 8.14 -37.38
C LEU A 286 22.90 8.07 -38.65
N GLN A 287 22.59 7.16 -39.57
CA GLN A 287 23.35 6.95 -40.81
C GLN A 287 22.85 7.82 -41.97
N ASN A 288 21.54 8.12 -42.02
CA ASN A 288 20.96 8.95 -43.07
C ASN A 288 19.78 9.81 -42.53
N PRO A 289 20.06 10.96 -41.89
CA PRO A 289 19.02 11.84 -41.37
C PRO A 289 18.46 12.78 -42.46
N GLY A 290 17.13 12.81 -42.61
CA GLY A 290 16.40 13.75 -43.48
C GLY A 290 15.89 14.99 -42.71
N GLN A 291 15.30 15.96 -43.42
CA GLN A 291 14.95 17.25 -42.81
C GLN A 291 13.86 17.08 -41.75
N LYS A 292 12.92 16.16 -41.99
CA LYS A 292 11.90 15.79 -41.01
C LYS A 292 12.49 15.21 -39.73
N HIS A 293 13.63 14.51 -39.77
CA HIS A 293 14.27 13.98 -38.55
C HIS A 293 14.93 15.07 -37.72
N VAL A 294 15.47 16.09 -38.38
CA VAL A 294 16.04 17.27 -37.72
C VAL A 294 14.91 18.14 -37.14
N SER A 295 13.84 18.35 -37.90
CA SER A 295 12.67 19.14 -37.48
C SER A 295 11.77 18.43 -36.45
N ALA A 296 11.80 17.09 -36.36
CA ALA A 296 11.09 16.33 -35.32
C ALA A 296 11.65 16.56 -33.90
N TYR A 297 12.70 17.39 -33.78
CA TYR A 297 13.37 17.75 -32.52
C TYR A 297 12.60 18.81 -31.68
N ILE A 298 11.36 19.15 -32.03
CA ILE A 298 10.63 20.25 -31.37
C ILE A 298 10.11 19.81 -30.00
N GLY A 299 10.61 20.42 -28.92
CA GLY A 299 10.03 20.26 -27.57
C GLY A 299 10.98 20.40 -26.38
N LEU A 300 12.30 20.53 -26.58
CA LEU A 300 13.28 20.57 -25.48
C LEU A 300 13.24 21.84 -24.61
N LYS A 301 12.73 22.96 -25.14
CA LYS A 301 12.56 24.21 -24.38
C LYS A 301 11.47 24.11 -23.29
N GLN A 302 10.65 23.07 -23.27
CA GLN A 302 9.91 22.77 -22.05
C GLN A 302 10.93 22.48 -20.95
N LYS A 303 10.99 23.37 -19.95
CA LYS A 303 11.64 23.15 -18.65
C LYS A 303 10.91 22.01 -17.93
N VAL A 304 10.99 20.79 -18.45
CA VAL A 304 10.63 19.61 -17.68
C VAL A 304 11.84 19.33 -16.81
N GLN A 305 11.60 19.32 -15.50
CA GLN A 305 12.59 19.07 -14.48
C GLN A 305 12.26 17.69 -13.91
N VAL A 306 13.26 16.89 -13.57
CA VAL A 306 12.98 15.69 -12.76
C VAL A 306 12.70 16.19 -11.35
N ILE A 307 11.42 16.17 -11.00
CA ILE A 307 10.94 16.33 -9.64
C ILE A 307 11.19 15.01 -8.94
N VAL A 308 12.12 15.02 -8.00
CA VAL A 308 12.23 13.97 -7.00
C VAL A 308 11.50 14.48 -5.76
N SER A 309 10.18 14.31 -5.76
CA SER A 309 9.32 14.66 -4.62
C SER A 309 8.96 13.39 -3.88
N PHE A 310 9.33 13.33 -2.62
CA PHE A 310 8.70 12.45 -1.66
C PHE A 310 7.92 13.37 -0.72
N ASN A 311 6.60 13.23 -0.68
CA ASN A 311 5.78 13.90 0.33
C ASN A 311 5.99 13.22 1.69
N LEU A 312 7.22 13.30 2.21
CA LEU A 312 7.54 13.05 3.60
C LEU A 312 7.86 14.43 4.21
N PRO A 313 7.02 14.95 5.11
CA PRO A 313 7.16 16.32 5.59
C PRO A 313 8.43 16.47 6.46
N MET A 314 9.52 17.00 5.90
CA MET A 314 10.78 17.25 6.61
C MET A 314 10.76 18.56 7.42
N SER A 315 11.07 18.47 8.71
CA SER A 315 10.81 19.46 9.79
C SER A 315 11.78 20.61 9.97
N THR A 316 11.24 21.77 10.35
CA THR A 316 11.66 22.42 11.60
C THR A 316 11.16 21.58 12.78
N ASN A 317 12.10 21.11 13.61
CA ASN A 317 11.97 20.18 14.76
C ASN A 317 11.44 18.76 14.44
N TYR A 318 12.37 17.80 14.36
CA TYR A 318 12.10 16.38 14.05
C TYR A 318 11.28 15.67 15.14
N GLN A 319 11.32 16.15 16.39
CA GLN A 319 10.43 15.67 17.45
C GLN A 319 9.04 16.30 17.39
N ASP A 320 8.93 17.60 17.08
CA ASP A 320 7.63 18.29 16.98
C ASP A 320 6.83 17.90 15.73
N LYS A 321 7.46 17.46 14.63
CA LYS A 321 6.74 16.98 13.43
C LYS A 321 6.20 15.56 13.53
N LEU A 322 6.73 14.77 14.45
CA LEU A 322 6.13 13.48 14.76
C LEU A 322 4.96 13.62 15.71
N SER A 323 4.79 14.75 16.42
CA SER A 323 3.61 15.06 17.23
C SER A 323 2.66 16.01 16.50
N MET A 324 1.48 15.53 16.13
CA MET A 324 0.43 16.36 15.52
C MET A 324 -0.61 16.73 16.56
N HIS A 325 -1.04 17.98 16.62
CA HIS A 325 -2.24 18.37 17.35
C HIS A 325 -3.40 18.46 16.35
N LEU A 326 -4.43 17.64 16.55
CA LEU A 326 -5.57 17.49 15.65
C LEU A 326 -6.86 17.60 16.45
N ASP A 327 -7.96 17.99 15.82
CA ASP A 327 -9.28 17.87 16.43
C ASP A 327 -9.67 16.39 16.55
N ALA A 328 -9.37 15.61 15.50
CA ALA A 328 -9.73 14.21 15.42
C ALA A 328 -8.65 13.30 14.80
N VAL A 329 -8.57 12.06 15.28
CA VAL A 329 -7.79 10.98 14.64
C VAL A 329 -8.71 9.82 14.27
N VAL A 330 -8.57 9.33 13.03
CA VAL A 330 -9.29 8.16 12.52
C VAL A 330 -8.32 6.97 12.42
N VAL A 331 -8.67 5.82 12.99
CA VAL A 331 -7.87 4.59 12.90
C VAL A 331 -8.48 3.65 11.88
N GLY A 332 -7.81 3.44 10.75
CA GLY A 332 -8.25 2.64 9.61
C GLY A 332 -8.82 3.48 8.46
N ALA A 333 -8.62 3.01 7.23
CA ALA A 333 -9.04 3.68 6.00
C ALA A 333 -9.82 2.75 5.04
N GLY A 334 -10.66 1.89 5.62
CA GLY A 334 -11.75 1.22 4.91
C GLY A 334 -12.99 2.12 4.77
N PHE A 335 -14.15 1.53 4.47
CA PHE A 335 -15.43 2.27 4.39
C PHE A 335 -15.71 3.11 5.63
N SER A 336 -15.54 2.56 6.83
CA SER A 336 -15.73 3.28 8.10
C SER A 336 -14.82 4.50 8.21
N GLY A 337 -13.53 4.31 7.93
CA GLY A 337 -12.54 5.38 8.02
C GLY A 337 -12.78 6.48 7.01
N ILE A 338 -13.10 6.12 5.76
CA ILE A 338 -13.42 7.06 4.69
C ILE A 338 -14.69 7.85 5.01
N ALA A 339 -15.74 7.17 5.46
CA ALA A 339 -17.01 7.81 5.81
C ALA A 339 -16.83 8.84 6.94
N SER A 340 -16.05 8.52 7.97
CA SER A 340 -15.73 9.42 9.07
C SER A 340 -14.78 10.55 8.65
N LEU A 341 -13.67 10.24 7.97
CA LEU A 341 -12.69 11.22 7.52
C LEU A 341 -13.29 12.28 6.59
N TYR A 342 -14.11 11.84 5.63
CA TYR A 342 -14.84 12.72 4.71
C TYR A 342 -15.73 13.71 5.47
N ARG A 343 -16.52 13.21 6.42
CA ARG A 343 -17.46 14.00 7.24
C ARG A 343 -16.77 15.00 8.14
N LEU A 344 -15.78 14.55 8.90
CA LEU A 344 -14.99 15.40 9.82
C LEU A 344 -14.29 16.53 9.05
N ARG A 345 -13.70 16.21 7.89
CA ARG A 345 -13.06 17.20 7.03
C ARG A 345 -14.07 18.21 6.45
N LYS A 346 -15.25 17.76 6.01
CA LYS A 346 -16.31 18.68 5.54
C LYS A 346 -16.84 19.58 6.65
N ALA A 347 -16.80 19.12 7.90
CA ALA A 347 -17.16 19.91 9.07
C ALA A 347 -16.07 20.93 9.49
N GLY A 348 -14.95 20.99 8.77
CA GLY A 348 -13.88 21.96 9.02
C GLY A 348 -12.89 21.55 10.11
N LEU A 349 -12.99 20.33 10.63
CA LEU A 349 -12.08 19.82 11.66
C LEU A 349 -10.73 19.41 11.06
N THR A 350 -9.66 19.67 11.81
CA THR A 350 -8.33 19.14 11.53
C THR A 350 -8.29 17.66 11.86
N VAL A 351 -8.15 16.82 10.84
CA VAL A 351 -8.26 15.36 10.99
C VAL A 351 -7.21 14.64 10.16
N LYS A 352 -6.66 13.56 10.71
CA LYS A 352 -5.83 12.60 9.97
C LYS A 352 -6.27 11.16 10.24
N ALA A 353 -6.15 10.32 9.23
CA ALA A 353 -6.34 8.88 9.35
C ALA A 353 -4.99 8.14 9.44
N PHE A 354 -4.91 7.10 10.25
CA PHE A 354 -3.78 6.16 10.31
C PHE A 354 -4.23 4.81 9.76
N GLU A 355 -3.62 4.39 8.65
CA GLU A 355 -3.90 3.12 7.98
C GLU A 355 -2.66 2.24 8.00
N ALA A 356 -2.81 1.00 8.48
CA ALA A 356 -1.73 0.03 8.54
C ALA A 356 -1.26 -0.39 7.13
N GLY A 357 -2.16 -0.40 6.15
CA GLY A 357 -1.87 -0.74 4.77
C GLY A 357 -1.28 0.42 3.95
N PRO A 358 -0.77 0.14 2.75
CA PRO A 358 -0.18 1.14 1.85
C PRO A 358 -1.21 1.96 1.05
N ARG A 359 -2.52 1.70 1.19
CA ARG A 359 -3.60 2.38 0.43
C ARG A 359 -4.95 2.23 1.10
N LEU A 360 -5.93 3.02 0.64
CA LEU A 360 -7.32 2.92 1.05
C LEU A 360 -7.95 1.56 0.67
N GLY A 361 -9.02 1.20 1.39
CA GLY A 361 -9.90 0.09 1.03
C GLY A 361 -10.13 -0.95 2.12
N GLY A 362 -9.38 -0.88 3.23
CA GLY A 362 -9.57 -1.74 4.40
C GLY A 362 -9.62 -3.23 4.05
N VAL A 363 -10.72 -3.91 4.37
CA VAL A 363 -10.89 -5.35 4.09
C VAL A 363 -10.65 -5.71 2.62
N TRP A 364 -10.94 -4.81 1.68
CA TRP A 364 -10.76 -5.03 0.24
C TRP A 364 -9.32 -4.82 -0.21
N HIS A 365 -8.51 -4.15 0.60
CA HIS A 365 -7.06 -4.12 0.43
C HIS A 365 -6.42 -5.44 0.88
N TRP A 366 -6.72 -5.86 2.12
CA TRP A 366 -6.07 -6.99 2.81
C TRP A 366 -6.47 -8.35 2.26
N ASN A 367 -7.76 -8.59 2.03
CA ASN A 367 -8.27 -9.88 1.59
C ASN A 367 -8.04 -10.03 0.07
N ARG A 368 -7.01 -10.78 -0.30
CA ARG A 368 -6.57 -10.95 -1.71
C ARG A 368 -6.77 -12.37 -2.25
N TYR A 369 -7.45 -13.22 -1.49
CA TYR A 369 -7.69 -14.59 -1.86
C TYR A 369 -8.51 -14.68 -3.17
N PRO A 370 -8.33 -15.75 -3.97
CA PRO A 370 -9.05 -15.91 -5.22
C PRO A 370 -10.56 -15.99 -4.98
N GLY A 371 -11.32 -15.25 -5.78
CA GLY A 371 -12.78 -15.21 -5.69
C GLY A 371 -13.34 -14.21 -4.68
N ALA A 372 -12.49 -13.43 -3.98
CA ALA A 372 -12.91 -12.39 -3.05
C ALA A 372 -13.90 -11.40 -3.68
N ARG A 373 -15.11 -11.35 -3.14
CA ARG A 373 -16.26 -10.62 -3.71
C ARG A 373 -17.27 -10.20 -2.65
N VAL A 374 -18.07 -9.19 -2.94
CA VAL A 374 -19.20 -8.79 -2.11
C VAL A 374 -20.33 -9.82 -2.12
N ASP A 375 -21.13 -9.79 -1.06
CA ASP A 375 -22.46 -10.40 -0.99
C ASP A 375 -23.60 -9.35 -0.99
N GLY A 376 -23.27 -8.06 -0.89
CA GLY A 376 -24.21 -6.96 -1.14
C GLY A 376 -24.33 -6.69 -2.63
N GLU A 377 -25.52 -6.83 -3.18
CA GLU A 377 -25.74 -6.62 -4.62
C GLU A 377 -25.71 -5.13 -5.00
N TYR A 378 -25.40 -4.86 -6.27
CA TYR A 378 -25.56 -3.56 -6.89
C TYR A 378 -27.02 -3.09 -6.76
N PRO A 379 -27.27 -1.82 -6.38
CA PRO A 379 -26.30 -0.74 -6.18
C PRO A 379 -25.93 -0.49 -4.71
N PHE A 380 -26.14 -1.44 -3.79
CA PHE A 380 -26.18 -1.18 -2.35
C PHE A 380 -24.81 -1.11 -1.65
N TYR A 381 -23.79 -1.77 -2.20
CA TYR A 381 -22.49 -1.88 -1.53
C TYR A 381 -21.52 -0.73 -1.87
N GLN A 382 -21.95 0.51 -1.60
CA GLN A 382 -21.18 1.73 -1.83
C GLN A 382 -21.56 2.84 -0.85
N LEU A 383 -20.71 3.88 -0.72
CA LEU A 383 -21.04 5.06 0.07
C LEU A 383 -22.03 5.98 -0.67
N ASN A 384 -22.96 6.55 0.08
CA ASN A 384 -23.89 7.57 -0.34
C ASN A 384 -23.26 8.97 -0.42
N ILE A 385 -22.20 9.13 -1.22
CA ILE A 385 -21.50 10.39 -1.44
C ILE A 385 -21.79 10.88 -2.87
N PRO A 386 -22.63 11.90 -3.07
CA PRO A 386 -23.06 12.35 -4.39
C PRO A 386 -21.91 12.65 -5.36
N GLU A 387 -20.83 13.27 -4.87
CA GLU A 387 -19.67 13.66 -5.69
C GLU A 387 -18.97 12.44 -6.32
N VAL A 388 -19.00 11.29 -5.62
CA VAL A 388 -18.33 10.06 -6.03
C VAL A 388 -19.20 9.28 -7.02
N GLN A 389 -20.51 9.25 -6.79
CA GLN A 389 -21.46 8.44 -7.56
C GLN A 389 -21.58 8.84 -9.03
N GLN A 390 -21.38 10.12 -9.37
CA GLN A 390 -21.54 10.59 -10.75
C GLN A 390 -20.53 9.95 -11.72
N GLY A 391 -19.31 9.68 -11.25
CA GLY A 391 -18.20 9.20 -12.08
C GLY A 391 -17.88 7.71 -11.99
N TRP A 392 -18.71 6.91 -11.32
CA TRP A 392 -18.47 5.48 -11.13
C TRP A 392 -19.66 4.65 -11.61
N ASP A 393 -19.38 3.59 -12.36
CA ASP A 393 -20.37 2.60 -12.79
C ASP A 393 -19.83 1.19 -12.48
N TRP A 394 -20.64 0.39 -11.80
CA TRP A 394 -20.33 -1.00 -11.51
C TRP A 394 -20.57 -1.87 -12.75
N GLU A 395 -19.62 -2.73 -13.08
CA GLU A 395 -19.70 -3.69 -14.18
C GLU A 395 -20.53 -4.92 -13.79
N PHE A 396 -20.44 -5.38 -12.53
CA PHE A 396 -21.09 -6.61 -12.07
C PHE A 396 -22.10 -6.36 -10.95
N LYS A 397 -23.13 -7.21 -10.90
CA LYS A 397 -24.14 -7.19 -9.84
C LYS A 397 -23.51 -7.45 -8.47
N PHE A 398 -22.50 -8.31 -8.41
CA PHE A 398 -21.68 -8.53 -7.21
C PHE A 398 -20.20 -8.22 -7.54
N PRO A 399 -19.76 -6.97 -7.37
CA PRO A 399 -18.39 -6.55 -7.64
C PRO A 399 -17.33 -7.38 -6.91
N ASP A 400 -16.26 -7.74 -7.61
CA ASP A 400 -15.11 -8.38 -6.97
C ASP A 400 -14.20 -7.37 -6.27
N ARG A 401 -13.18 -7.89 -5.59
CA ARG A 401 -12.16 -7.10 -4.93
C ARG A 401 -11.37 -6.19 -5.89
N LYS A 402 -11.20 -6.52 -7.17
CA LYS A 402 -10.51 -5.63 -8.13
C LYS A 402 -11.37 -4.42 -8.46
N GLU A 403 -12.65 -4.65 -8.72
CA GLU A 403 -13.63 -3.60 -8.99
C GLU A 403 -13.79 -2.69 -7.76
N LEU A 404 -13.86 -3.24 -6.56
CA LEU A 404 -13.85 -2.46 -5.32
C LEU A 404 -12.56 -1.67 -5.10
N ALA A 405 -11.39 -2.23 -5.42
CA ALA A 405 -10.14 -1.47 -5.35
C ALA A 405 -10.17 -0.26 -6.31
N GLY A 406 -10.73 -0.43 -7.51
CA GLY A 406 -10.97 0.68 -8.44
C GLY A 406 -11.95 1.72 -7.88
N TYR A 407 -13.00 1.29 -7.19
CA TYR A 407 -13.94 2.21 -6.53
C TYR A 407 -13.27 3.04 -5.43
N PHE A 408 -12.38 2.44 -4.63
CA PHE A 408 -11.58 3.17 -3.64
C PHE A 408 -10.60 4.16 -4.28
N ASP A 409 -9.98 3.79 -5.40
CA ASP A 409 -9.11 4.72 -6.16
C ASP A 409 -9.90 5.89 -6.73
N HIS A 410 -11.12 5.63 -7.23
CA HIS A 410 -12.04 6.67 -7.69
C HIS A 410 -12.50 7.59 -6.55
N LEU A 411 -12.89 7.01 -5.40
CA LEU A 411 -13.19 7.74 -4.17
C LEU A 411 -12.05 8.71 -3.81
N ASP A 412 -10.81 8.21 -3.80
CA ASP A 412 -9.65 9.04 -3.46
C ASP A 412 -9.37 10.11 -4.52
N LYS A 413 -9.54 9.78 -5.81
CA LYS A 413 -9.36 10.75 -6.88
C LYS A 413 -10.34 11.93 -6.77
N ILE A 414 -11.59 11.67 -6.40
CA ILE A 414 -12.63 12.69 -6.26
C ILE A 414 -12.50 13.46 -4.95
N LEU A 415 -12.23 12.75 -3.85
CA LEU A 415 -12.26 13.34 -2.51
C LEU A 415 -10.87 13.78 -2.02
N GLY A 416 -9.77 13.31 -2.62
CA GLY A 416 -8.40 13.56 -2.19
C GLY A 416 -8.18 13.22 -0.72
N LEU A 417 -8.50 12.00 -0.30
CA LEU A 417 -8.42 11.56 1.11
C LEU A 417 -7.04 11.04 1.49
N SER A 418 -6.23 10.60 0.51
CA SER A 418 -4.84 10.17 0.72
C SER A 418 -3.96 11.28 1.29
N LYS A 419 -4.27 12.56 1.03
CA LYS A 419 -3.55 13.70 1.65
C LYS A 419 -3.77 13.80 3.17
N ASP A 420 -4.86 13.20 3.64
CA ASP A 420 -5.29 13.19 5.03
C ASP A 420 -5.12 11.82 5.67
N THR A 421 -4.49 10.88 4.97
CA THR A 421 -4.22 9.52 5.45
C THR A 421 -2.73 9.25 5.49
N TYR A 422 -2.22 8.83 6.63
CA TYR A 422 -0.89 8.23 6.70
C TYR A 422 -0.99 6.72 6.54
N PHE A 423 -0.46 6.24 5.43
CA PHE A 423 -0.33 4.82 5.13
C PHE A 423 0.87 4.19 5.83
N ASN A 424 0.90 2.86 5.88
CA ASN A 424 1.92 2.07 6.57
C ASN A 424 2.15 2.56 8.01
N SER A 425 1.07 2.99 8.66
CA SER A 425 1.07 3.61 9.98
C SER A 425 0.13 2.81 10.88
N GLU A 426 0.59 1.63 11.28
CA GLU A 426 -0.11 0.78 12.24
C GLU A 426 -0.10 1.45 13.62
N VAL A 427 -1.28 1.60 14.22
CA VAL A 427 -1.45 2.18 15.56
C VAL A 427 -1.06 1.14 16.60
N THR A 428 -0.16 1.50 17.50
CA THR A 428 0.40 0.60 18.52
C THR A 428 0.20 1.07 19.95
N SER A 429 -0.23 2.33 20.15
CA SER A 429 -0.57 2.83 21.48
C SER A 429 -1.61 3.94 21.40
N VAL A 430 -2.64 3.87 22.24
CA VAL A 430 -3.67 4.91 22.37
C VAL A 430 -3.97 5.16 23.85
N ARG A 431 -3.74 6.38 24.32
CA ARG A 431 -3.87 6.75 25.74
C ARG A 431 -4.66 8.04 25.89
N TYR A 432 -5.46 8.16 26.94
CA TYR A 432 -6.22 9.38 27.23
C TYR A 432 -5.57 10.18 28.38
N ASN A 433 -5.43 11.48 28.20
CA ASN A 433 -5.04 12.42 29.25
C ASN A 433 -6.29 13.09 29.81
N VAL A 434 -6.65 12.74 31.05
CA VAL A 434 -7.84 13.28 31.74
C VAL A 434 -7.74 14.78 32.01
N VAL A 435 -6.54 15.28 32.29
CA VAL A 435 -6.30 16.70 32.59
C VAL A 435 -6.50 17.53 31.33
N GLU A 436 -5.91 17.12 30.21
CA GLU A 436 -6.00 17.84 28.94
C GLU A 436 -7.31 17.55 28.18
N GLY A 437 -8.00 16.44 28.48
CA GLY A 437 -9.18 16.01 27.73
C GLY A 437 -8.85 15.51 26.31
N GLN A 438 -7.65 14.95 26.12
CA GLN A 438 -7.13 14.58 24.80
C GLN A 438 -6.58 13.15 24.78
N TRP A 439 -6.77 12.49 23.64
CA TRP A 439 -6.10 11.25 23.28
C TRP A 439 -4.69 11.51 22.78
N THR A 440 -3.78 10.59 23.03
CA THR A 440 -2.48 10.46 22.38
C THR A 440 -2.45 9.14 21.63
N VAL A 441 -2.28 9.19 20.31
CA VAL A 441 -2.28 8.05 19.39
C VAL A 441 -0.89 7.92 18.78
N LYS A 442 -0.27 6.74 18.89
CA LYS A 442 1.04 6.44 18.29
C LYS A 442 0.90 5.42 17.16
N ALA A 443 1.51 5.72 16.02
CA ALA A 443 1.55 4.87 14.84
C ALA A 443 2.94 4.88 14.20
N GLY A 444 3.71 3.80 14.38
CA GLY A 444 5.13 3.76 14.01
C GLY A 444 5.93 4.87 14.72
N GLN A 445 6.57 5.75 13.95
CA GLN A 445 7.28 6.91 14.50
C GLN A 445 6.36 8.09 14.81
N ARG A 446 5.12 8.11 14.31
CA ARG A 446 4.20 9.22 14.45
C ARG A 446 3.43 9.15 15.77
N THR A 447 3.13 10.31 16.32
CA THR A 447 2.31 10.57 17.48
C THR A 447 1.30 11.67 17.12
N ALA A 448 0.05 11.54 17.53
CA ALA A 448 -0.94 12.60 17.41
C ALA A 448 -1.63 12.78 18.75
N THR A 449 -1.88 14.03 19.14
CA THR A 449 -2.89 14.31 20.16
C THR A 449 -4.17 14.75 19.49
N CYS A 450 -5.30 14.32 20.02
CA CYS A 450 -6.61 14.74 19.52
C CYS A 450 -7.70 14.74 20.57
N LYS A 451 -8.70 15.60 20.43
CA LYS A 451 -9.88 15.59 21.29
C LYS A 451 -10.77 14.39 20.99
N TYR A 452 -11.00 14.08 19.72
CA TYR A 452 -11.91 13.01 19.27
C TYR A 452 -11.15 11.84 18.63
N LEU A 453 -11.47 10.62 19.05
CA LEU A 453 -10.87 9.40 18.52
C LEU A 453 -11.91 8.57 17.78
N ILE A 454 -11.66 8.25 16.51
CA ILE A 454 -12.57 7.45 15.69
C ILE A 454 -11.91 6.09 15.41
N LEU A 455 -12.47 5.05 15.99
CA LEU A 455 -12.00 3.68 15.89
C LEU A 455 -12.75 2.98 14.74
N ALA A 456 -12.15 3.06 13.54
CA ALA A 456 -12.66 2.50 12.29
C ALA A 456 -11.86 1.27 11.81
N ALA A 457 -11.32 0.49 12.75
CA ALA A 457 -10.40 -0.63 12.50
C ALA A 457 -11.06 -1.88 11.88
N GLY A 458 -12.40 -1.88 11.74
CA GLY A 458 -13.18 -2.94 11.12
C GLY A 458 -13.33 -4.19 11.98
N ALA A 459 -14.37 -4.98 11.71
CA ALA A 459 -14.70 -6.16 12.51
C ALA A 459 -13.94 -7.44 12.12
N LEU A 460 -13.20 -7.46 11.00
CA LEU A 460 -12.62 -8.68 10.39
C LEU A 460 -11.14 -8.49 10.03
N HIS A 461 -10.33 -8.09 11.02
CA HIS A 461 -8.89 -7.84 10.81
C HIS A 461 -8.01 -8.94 11.40
N ARG A 462 -8.18 -9.29 12.69
CA ARG A 462 -7.34 -10.29 13.38
C ARG A 462 -7.69 -11.70 12.94
N ALA A 463 -6.91 -12.27 12.03
CA ALA A 463 -7.07 -13.63 11.52
C ALA A 463 -7.03 -14.67 12.66
N HIS A 464 -7.95 -15.63 12.64
CA HIS A 464 -7.92 -16.76 13.56
C HIS A 464 -7.13 -17.90 12.94
N ARG A 465 -5.98 -18.23 13.53
CA ARG A 465 -5.17 -19.39 13.17
C ARG A 465 -5.32 -20.44 14.28
N PRO A 466 -6.09 -21.52 14.06
CA PRO A 466 -6.17 -22.60 15.05
C PRO A 466 -4.80 -23.20 15.31
N ASP A 467 -4.54 -23.54 16.57
CA ASP A 467 -3.33 -24.25 16.97
C ASP A 467 -3.51 -25.74 16.70
N PHE A 468 -3.14 -26.17 15.48
CA PHE A 468 -3.20 -27.58 15.10
C PHE A 468 -1.93 -28.30 15.58
N PRO A 469 -2.05 -29.45 16.29
CA PRO A 469 -0.90 -30.23 16.72
C PRO A 469 0.01 -30.57 15.54
N GLY A 470 1.31 -30.33 15.70
CA GLY A 470 2.32 -30.66 14.68
C GLY A 470 2.31 -29.76 13.44
N LEU A 471 1.53 -28.67 13.38
CA LEU A 471 1.44 -27.84 12.15
C LEU A 471 2.80 -27.28 11.71
N SER A 472 3.69 -26.99 12.65
CA SER A 472 5.08 -26.57 12.37
C SER A 472 5.92 -27.63 11.67
N ASN A 473 5.52 -28.91 11.70
CA ASN A 473 6.20 -30.01 11.03
C ASN A 473 5.81 -30.13 9.54
N PHE A 474 4.72 -29.49 9.12
CA PHE A 474 4.27 -29.53 7.73
C PHE A 474 5.29 -28.84 6.82
N ALA A 475 5.83 -29.56 5.83
CA ALA A 475 6.86 -29.03 4.94
C ALA A 475 6.29 -28.19 3.79
N GLY A 476 4.97 -28.22 3.57
CA GLY A 476 4.30 -27.45 2.55
C GLY A 476 4.05 -25.99 2.96
N GLN A 477 3.34 -25.26 2.10
CA GLN A 477 3.07 -23.83 2.33
C GLN A 477 1.76 -23.65 3.10
N VAL A 478 1.71 -22.70 4.04
CA VAL A 478 0.50 -22.38 4.82
C VAL A 478 0.09 -20.93 4.61
N TYR A 479 -1.12 -20.72 4.11
CA TYR A 479 -1.69 -19.39 3.90
C TYR A 479 -2.99 -19.22 4.67
N HIS A 480 -3.14 -18.10 5.36
CA HIS A 480 -4.46 -17.65 5.81
C HIS A 480 -5.03 -16.71 4.76
N THR A 481 -6.34 -16.81 4.49
CA THR A 481 -6.98 -16.04 3.41
C THR A 481 -6.91 -14.52 3.62
N ALA A 482 -6.87 -14.07 4.87
CA ALA A 482 -6.66 -12.66 5.24
C ALA A 482 -5.25 -12.11 4.89
N SER A 483 -4.27 -12.97 4.62
CA SER A 483 -2.88 -12.60 4.31
C SER A 483 -2.40 -13.35 3.07
N TRP A 484 -3.25 -13.37 2.03
CA TRP A 484 -2.98 -14.08 0.79
C TRP A 484 -1.89 -13.37 -0.03
N PRO A 485 -0.80 -14.05 -0.44
CA PRO A 485 0.29 -13.44 -1.21
C PRO A 485 -0.15 -12.92 -2.59
N GLU A 486 0.55 -11.90 -3.10
CA GLU A 486 0.42 -11.52 -4.51
C GLU A 486 1.05 -12.58 -5.42
N ASN A 487 0.33 -13.02 -6.45
CA ASN A 487 0.82 -13.90 -7.52
C ASN A 487 1.30 -15.29 -7.05
N ILE A 488 0.46 -16.02 -6.33
CA ILE A 488 0.70 -17.44 -6.06
C ILE A 488 0.27 -18.30 -7.25
N ASP A 489 1.14 -19.21 -7.67
CA ASP A 489 0.82 -20.26 -8.65
C ASP A 489 0.48 -21.56 -7.93
N LEU A 490 -0.77 -22.00 -8.09
CA LEU A 490 -1.30 -23.24 -7.51
C LEU A 490 -1.63 -24.29 -8.57
N TYR A 491 -1.31 -24.05 -9.85
CA TYR A 491 -1.47 -25.06 -10.90
C TYR A 491 -0.59 -26.28 -10.60
N GLY A 492 -1.14 -27.47 -10.79
CA GLY A 492 -0.40 -28.72 -10.52
C GLY A 492 -0.22 -29.07 -9.04
N LYS A 493 -0.82 -28.31 -8.10
CA LYS A 493 -0.65 -28.53 -6.65
C LYS A 493 -1.81 -29.32 -6.06
N ARG A 494 -1.52 -30.03 -4.97
CA ARG A 494 -2.52 -30.59 -4.06
C ARG A 494 -2.76 -29.57 -2.94
N VAL A 495 -3.99 -29.12 -2.79
CA VAL A 495 -4.33 -28.05 -1.84
C VAL A 495 -5.38 -28.53 -0.85
N ALA A 496 -5.19 -28.24 0.44
CA ALA A 496 -6.21 -28.43 1.46
C ALA A 496 -6.78 -27.07 1.90
N VAL A 497 -8.11 -26.96 1.99
CA VAL A 497 -8.82 -25.79 2.52
C VAL A 497 -9.52 -26.17 3.82
N ILE A 498 -9.12 -25.56 4.93
CA ILE A 498 -9.79 -25.71 6.21
C ILE A 498 -10.72 -24.53 6.44
N GLY A 499 -12.02 -24.82 6.54
CA GLY A 499 -13.05 -23.84 6.80
C GLY A 499 -13.90 -23.55 5.58
N THR A 500 -15.21 -23.60 5.78
CA THR A 500 -16.24 -23.44 4.74
C THR A 500 -17.14 -22.23 4.99
N GLY A 501 -16.65 -21.19 5.69
CA GLY A 501 -17.35 -19.91 5.77
C GLY A 501 -17.38 -19.19 4.42
N ALA A 502 -17.89 -17.96 4.37
CA ALA A 502 -17.99 -17.18 3.13
C ALA A 502 -16.68 -17.13 2.32
N THR A 503 -15.56 -16.89 3.02
CA THR A 503 -14.22 -16.89 2.41
C THR A 503 -13.84 -18.27 1.84
N GLY A 504 -14.07 -19.35 2.60
CA GLY A 504 -13.76 -20.70 2.15
C GLY A 504 -14.56 -21.08 0.90
N VAL A 505 -15.86 -20.78 0.88
CA VAL A 505 -16.73 -21.01 -0.28
C VAL A 505 -16.25 -20.28 -1.53
N GLN A 506 -15.83 -19.02 -1.40
CA GLN A 506 -15.26 -18.25 -2.52
C GLN A 506 -13.94 -18.87 -3.02
N VAL A 507 -13.02 -19.19 -2.11
CA VAL A 507 -11.73 -19.80 -2.45
C VAL A 507 -11.91 -21.17 -3.11
N ILE A 508 -12.78 -22.03 -2.59
CA ILE A 508 -13.02 -23.38 -3.12
C ILE A 508 -13.56 -23.33 -4.56
N GLN A 509 -14.46 -22.37 -4.87
CA GLN A 509 -14.99 -22.18 -6.23
C GLN A 509 -13.90 -21.87 -7.25
N GLU A 510 -12.89 -21.10 -6.86
CA GLU A 510 -11.77 -20.77 -7.76
C GLU A 510 -10.72 -21.89 -7.79
N LEU A 511 -10.32 -22.42 -6.63
CA LEU A 511 -9.26 -23.43 -6.55
C LEU A 511 -9.66 -24.75 -7.21
N SER A 512 -10.92 -25.19 -7.10
CA SER A 512 -11.39 -26.44 -7.72
C SER A 512 -11.10 -26.50 -9.23
N LYS A 513 -11.10 -25.35 -9.91
CA LYS A 513 -10.87 -25.20 -11.35
C LYS A 513 -9.39 -25.12 -11.74
N GLN A 514 -8.48 -24.99 -10.77
CA GLN A 514 -7.07 -24.66 -11.00
C GLN A 514 -6.10 -25.73 -10.49
N VAL A 515 -6.45 -26.42 -9.40
CA VAL A 515 -5.54 -27.34 -8.69
C VAL A 515 -5.75 -28.79 -9.12
N ASP A 516 -4.69 -29.61 -9.06
CA ASP A 516 -4.75 -31.04 -9.43
C ASP A 516 -5.60 -31.85 -8.45
N TYR A 517 -5.61 -31.43 -7.18
CA TYR A 517 -6.38 -32.07 -6.13
C TYR A 517 -6.73 -31.05 -5.05
N LEU A 518 -8.00 -31.01 -4.64
CA LEU A 518 -8.51 -30.12 -3.60
C LEU A 518 -9.16 -30.93 -2.48
N LEU A 519 -8.59 -30.85 -1.28
CA LEU A 519 -9.20 -31.38 -0.07
C LEU A 519 -9.97 -30.27 0.65
N VAL A 520 -11.27 -30.45 0.87
CA VAL A 520 -12.13 -29.51 1.59
C VAL A 520 -12.48 -30.09 2.96
N CYS A 521 -12.03 -29.43 4.03
CA CYS A 521 -12.28 -29.84 5.40
C CYS A 521 -13.45 -29.05 6.00
N VAL A 522 -14.58 -29.73 6.21
CA VAL A 522 -15.83 -29.15 6.70
C VAL A 522 -16.00 -29.47 8.17
N ARG A 523 -16.08 -28.44 9.02
CA ARG A 523 -16.50 -28.61 10.44
C ARG A 523 -18.00 -28.37 10.61
N ASN A 524 -18.52 -27.34 9.96
CA ASN A 524 -19.95 -27.06 9.87
C ASN A 524 -20.18 -26.56 8.45
N PRO A 525 -21.14 -27.13 7.69
CA PRO A 525 -21.40 -26.68 6.34
C PRO A 525 -22.00 -25.27 6.36
N SER A 526 -21.71 -24.45 5.34
CA SER A 526 -22.39 -23.17 5.15
C SER A 526 -23.67 -23.36 4.35
N TYR A 527 -24.74 -22.68 4.75
CA TYR A 527 -25.98 -22.64 3.97
C TYR A 527 -25.81 -21.66 2.82
N CYS A 528 -25.30 -22.17 1.69
CA CYS A 528 -25.04 -21.34 0.52
C CYS A 528 -26.34 -21.09 -0.25
N LEU A 529 -26.55 -19.84 -0.63
CA LEU A 529 -27.67 -19.33 -1.42
C LEU A 529 -27.17 -18.93 -2.83
N PRO A 530 -28.04 -18.98 -3.86
CA PRO A 530 -27.66 -18.62 -5.21
C PRO A 530 -27.32 -17.11 -5.30
N MET A 531 -26.12 -16.79 -5.76
CA MET A 531 -25.69 -15.40 -5.97
C MET A 531 -26.43 -14.75 -7.15
N VAL A 532 -26.65 -15.50 -8.23
CA VAL A 532 -27.20 -14.98 -9.51
C VAL A 532 -26.33 -13.82 -10.03
N GLN A 533 -25.03 -14.08 -10.12
CA GLN A 533 -24.06 -13.12 -10.63
C GLN A 533 -24.31 -12.82 -12.11
N LYS A 534 -24.28 -11.55 -12.48
CA LYS A 534 -24.41 -11.07 -13.87
C LYS A 534 -23.69 -9.74 -14.06
N ARG A 535 -23.40 -9.40 -15.30
CA ARG A 535 -23.04 -8.02 -15.66
C ARG A 535 -24.27 -7.13 -15.51
N VAL A 536 -24.08 -5.91 -15.01
CA VAL A 536 -25.13 -4.89 -14.98
C VAL A 536 -25.26 -4.31 -16.39
N SER A 537 -26.47 -4.35 -16.96
CA SER A 537 -26.69 -3.83 -18.31
C SER A 537 -26.63 -2.30 -18.34
N GLU A 538 -26.35 -1.71 -19.50
CA GLU A 538 -26.38 -0.25 -19.63
C GLU A 538 -27.79 0.33 -19.36
N GLU A 539 -28.84 -0.41 -19.71
CA GLU A 539 -30.23 -0.04 -19.38
C GLU A 539 -30.47 -0.01 -17.86
N GLU A 540 -29.99 -1.01 -17.13
CA GLU A 540 -30.06 -1.05 -15.66
C GLU A 540 -29.30 0.14 -15.07
N LYS A 541 -28.09 0.44 -15.55
CA LYS A 541 -27.30 1.60 -15.10
C LYS A 541 -28.03 2.91 -15.35
N LEU A 542 -28.55 3.11 -16.57
CA LEU A 542 -29.28 4.32 -16.96
C LEU A 542 -30.58 4.51 -16.15
N ALA A 543 -31.25 3.42 -15.78
CA ALA A 543 -32.45 3.45 -14.95
C ALA A 543 -32.14 3.74 -13.46
N THR A 544 -31.04 3.18 -12.94
CA THR A 544 -30.66 3.29 -11.52
C THR A 544 -29.95 4.61 -11.21
N LYS A 545 -29.03 5.08 -12.07
CA LYS A 545 -28.13 6.20 -11.77
C LYS A 545 -28.85 7.51 -11.40
N PRO A 546 -29.91 7.96 -12.11
CA PRO A 546 -30.65 9.17 -11.73
C PRO A 546 -31.38 9.06 -10.38
N LYS A 547 -31.72 7.84 -9.95
CA LYS A 547 -32.48 7.55 -8.72
C LYS A 547 -31.59 7.03 -7.59
N LEU A 548 -30.27 6.94 -7.80
CA LEU A 548 -29.37 6.24 -6.88
C LEU A 548 -29.43 6.80 -5.45
N GLN A 549 -29.43 8.13 -5.31
CA GLN A 549 -29.59 8.80 -4.01
C GLN A 549 -30.90 8.43 -3.32
N GLU A 550 -32.02 8.42 -4.07
CA GLU A 550 -33.33 8.02 -3.55
C GLU A 550 -33.33 6.55 -3.11
N ILE A 551 -32.71 5.67 -3.90
CA ILE A 551 -32.61 4.24 -3.60
C ILE A 551 -31.80 4.01 -2.32
N LEU A 552 -30.63 4.64 -2.19
CA LEU A 552 -29.79 4.50 -0.99
C LEU A 552 -30.45 5.12 0.26
N ALA A 553 -31.17 6.24 0.11
CA ALA A 553 -31.97 6.82 1.17
C ALA A 553 -33.12 5.88 1.61
N LYS A 554 -33.77 5.19 0.67
CA LYS A 554 -34.76 4.14 1.01
C LYS A 554 -34.13 2.96 1.71
N CYS A 555 -32.92 2.55 1.33
CA CYS A 555 -32.19 1.47 2.02
C CYS A 555 -31.93 1.83 3.50
N ARG A 556 -31.64 3.09 3.81
CA ARG A 556 -31.50 3.54 5.20
C ARG A 556 -32.79 3.42 6.02
N ASN A 557 -33.95 3.45 5.36
CA ASN A 557 -35.23 3.25 6.01
C ASN A 557 -35.70 1.79 6.02
N ASP A 558 -34.87 0.83 5.59
CA ASP A 558 -35.18 -0.60 5.63
C ASP A 558 -34.59 -1.29 6.88
N PRO A 559 -35.31 -2.22 7.53
CA PRO A 559 -34.83 -2.95 8.70
C PRO A 559 -33.47 -3.66 8.58
N ALA A 560 -33.04 -4.05 7.38
CA ALA A 560 -31.76 -4.72 7.12
C ALA A 560 -30.76 -3.84 6.34
N GLY A 561 -31.14 -2.61 5.98
CA GLY A 561 -30.30 -1.72 5.20
C GLY A 561 -30.23 -2.06 3.70
N TYR A 562 -31.15 -2.89 3.19
CA TYR A 562 -31.28 -3.26 1.78
C TYR A 562 -32.70 -2.92 1.29
N PHE A 563 -32.88 -2.50 0.05
CA PHE A 563 -34.23 -2.32 -0.48
C PHE A 563 -34.87 -3.69 -0.76
N SER A 564 -35.68 -4.22 0.17
CA SER A 564 -36.34 -5.51 0.00
C SER A 564 -37.79 -5.52 0.49
N ALA A 565 -38.72 -6.01 -0.34
CA ALA A 565 -40.10 -6.20 0.07
C ALA A 565 -40.23 -7.53 0.84
N LYS A 566 -40.52 -7.44 2.15
CA LYS A 566 -40.80 -8.63 2.97
C LYS A 566 -42.22 -9.13 2.74
N LYS A 567 -42.39 -10.45 2.64
CA LYS A 567 -43.74 -11.05 2.67
C LYS A 567 -44.32 -10.92 4.08
N GLN A 568 -45.54 -10.40 4.16
CA GLN A 568 -46.29 -10.37 5.41
C GLN A 568 -46.83 -11.77 5.74
N GLY A 569 -46.95 -12.08 7.04
CA GLY A 569 -47.48 -13.35 7.54
C GLY A 569 -46.42 -14.30 8.09
N LYS A 570 -46.89 -15.47 8.52
CA LYS A 570 -46.08 -16.58 9.04
C LYS A 570 -46.04 -17.74 8.06
N VAL A 571 -45.05 -18.62 8.20
CA VAL A 571 -44.92 -19.81 7.34
C VAL A 571 -46.20 -20.63 7.37
N PHE A 572 -46.75 -20.91 8.56
CA PHE A 572 -47.91 -21.80 8.69
C PHE A 572 -49.27 -21.18 8.36
N ASP A 573 -49.32 -19.89 8.02
CA ASP A 573 -50.52 -19.20 7.53
C ASP A 573 -50.79 -19.43 6.03
N GLN A 574 -49.89 -20.14 5.34
CA GLN A 574 -49.90 -20.33 3.89
C GLN A 574 -50.04 -21.82 3.55
N THR A 575 -50.53 -22.18 2.37
CA THR A 575 -50.51 -23.60 1.93
C THR A 575 -49.08 -24.05 1.60
N LEU A 576 -48.86 -25.36 1.47
CA LEU A 576 -47.55 -25.88 1.05
C LEU A 576 -47.15 -25.36 -0.34
N GLU A 577 -48.11 -25.32 -1.27
CA GLU A 577 -47.91 -24.84 -2.63
C GLU A 577 -47.54 -23.35 -2.67
N GLU A 578 -48.20 -22.53 -1.85
CA GLU A 578 -47.91 -21.09 -1.74
C GLU A 578 -46.52 -20.83 -1.16
N ARG A 579 -46.09 -21.62 -0.16
CA ARG A 579 -44.76 -21.51 0.44
C ARG A 579 -43.66 -21.91 -0.54
N GLU A 580 -43.81 -23.06 -1.21
CA GLU A 580 -42.85 -23.56 -2.20
C GLU A 580 -42.73 -22.59 -3.39
N ALA A 581 -43.86 -22.08 -3.90
CA ALA A 581 -43.85 -21.09 -4.98
C ALA A 581 -43.10 -19.80 -4.59
N TYR A 582 -43.35 -19.29 -3.37
CA TYR A 582 -42.68 -18.09 -2.88
C TYR A 582 -41.19 -18.31 -2.63
N TRP A 583 -40.80 -19.47 -2.09
CA TRP A 583 -39.39 -19.82 -1.90
C TRP A 583 -38.65 -20.04 -3.22
N GLU A 584 -39.31 -20.60 -4.24
CA GLU A 584 -38.74 -20.66 -5.60
C GLU A 584 -38.56 -19.26 -6.20
N GLU A 585 -39.50 -18.35 -5.99
CA GLU A 585 -39.37 -16.95 -6.40
C GLU A 585 -38.13 -16.31 -5.75
N LEU A 586 -38.02 -16.36 -4.42
CA LEU A 586 -36.88 -15.80 -3.69
C LEU A 586 -35.55 -16.48 -4.08
N TRP A 587 -35.56 -17.80 -4.31
CA TRP A 587 -34.39 -18.54 -4.76
C TRP A 587 -33.94 -18.11 -6.17
N SER A 588 -34.89 -17.83 -7.06
CA SER A 588 -34.62 -17.38 -8.43
C SER A 588 -34.08 -15.95 -8.50
N GLN A 589 -34.49 -15.07 -7.58
CA GLN A 589 -33.98 -13.70 -7.48
C GLN A 589 -32.50 -13.67 -7.05
N GLY A 590 -32.08 -14.64 -6.22
CA GLY A 590 -30.72 -14.77 -5.73
C GLY A 590 -30.36 -13.78 -4.62
N GLY A 591 -29.06 -13.52 -4.45
CA GLY A 591 -28.55 -12.53 -3.49
C GLY A 591 -28.98 -12.81 -2.04
N SER A 592 -29.35 -11.76 -1.32
CA SER A 592 -29.84 -11.84 0.06
C SER A 592 -31.35 -12.08 0.17
N HIS A 593 -32.10 -12.08 -0.94
CA HIS A 593 -33.57 -12.11 -0.94
C HIS A 593 -34.13 -13.27 -0.14
N PHE A 594 -33.61 -14.48 -0.35
CA PHE A 594 -34.06 -15.68 0.35
C PHE A 594 -33.85 -15.61 1.88
N ALA A 595 -32.79 -14.94 2.33
CA ALA A 595 -32.47 -14.78 3.75
C ALA A 595 -33.19 -13.59 4.40
N SER A 596 -33.42 -12.50 3.66
CA SER A 596 -33.85 -11.21 4.22
C SER A 596 -35.33 -10.89 3.99
N SER A 597 -35.95 -11.44 2.94
CA SER A 597 -37.32 -11.10 2.53
C SER A 597 -38.39 -12.09 3.00
N ASN A 598 -37.99 -13.10 3.77
CA ASN A 598 -38.83 -14.25 4.10
C ASN A 598 -39.91 -13.97 5.16
N TYR A 599 -40.73 -14.98 5.47
CA TYR A 599 -41.75 -14.91 6.51
C TYR A 599 -41.19 -14.50 7.89
N SER A 600 -42.03 -13.81 8.67
CA SER A 600 -41.61 -13.13 9.91
C SER A 600 -41.13 -14.05 11.03
N ASP A 601 -41.57 -15.31 11.04
CA ASP A 601 -41.35 -16.29 12.10
C ASP A 601 -40.18 -17.25 11.83
N ILE A 602 -39.57 -17.22 10.64
CA ILE A 602 -38.48 -18.16 10.28
C ILE A 602 -37.29 -18.13 11.24
N LEU A 603 -37.01 -16.98 11.86
CA LEU A 603 -35.87 -16.83 12.75
C LEU A 603 -36.22 -17.03 14.23
N THR A 604 -37.49 -17.31 14.55
CA THR A 604 -38.01 -17.39 15.92
C THR A 604 -38.81 -18.68 16.19
N ASP A 605 -39.46 -19.26 15.19
CA ASP A 605 -40.22 -20.51 15.29
C ASP A 605 -39.44 -21.69 14.70
N GLN A 606 -39.30 -22.76 15.49
CA GLN A 606 -38.46 -23.90 15.12
C GLN A 606 -39.05 -24.74 13.98
N ALA A 607 -40.37 -24.88 13.91
CA ALA A 607 -41.02 -25.64 12.83
C ALA A 607 -40.93 -24.87 11.51
N ALA A 608 -41.15 -23.55 11.53
CA ALA A 608 -41.01 -22.67 10.38
C ALA A 608 -39.56 -22.66 9.85
N ASN A 609 -38.58 -22.62 10.76
CA ASN A 609 -37.16 -22.70 10.43
C ASN A 609 -36.77 -24.04 9.78
N LEU A 610 -37.39 -25.14 10.21
CA LEU A 610 -37.15 -26.46 9.63
C LEU A 610 -37.67 -26.55 8.19
N GLU A 611 -38.84 -25.98 7.90
CA GLU A 611 -39.42 -26.00 6.54
C GLU A 611 -38.52 -25.26 5.52
N ILE A 612 -38.03 -24.07 5.87
CA ILE A 612 -37.09 -23.34 5.00
C ILE A 612 -35.76 -24.08 4.84
N TYR A 613 -35.28 -24.75 5.90
CA TYR A 613 -34.09 -25.58 5.81
C TYR A 613 -34.29 -26.76 4.86
N ASN A 614 -35.44 -27.44 4.94
CA ASN A 614 -35.79 -28.56 4.06
C ASN A 614 -35.84 -28.13 2.60
N PHE A 615 -36.42 -26.95 2.32
CA PHE A 615 -36.38 -26.35 0.98
C PHE A 615 -34.94 -26.11 0.53
N TRP A 616 -34.11 -25.47 1.35
CA TRP A 616 -32.69 -25.23 1.02
C TRP A 616 -31.94 -26.54 0.76
N ALA A 617 -32.14 -27.57 1.59
CA ALA A 617 -31.50 -28.87 1.46
C ALA A 617 -31.93 -29.57 0.17
N LYS A 618 -33.23 -29.56 -0.16
CA LYS A 618 -33.80 -30.08 -1.43
C LYS A 618 -33.13 -29.42 -2.64
N LYS A 619 -33.05 -28.08 -2.67
CA LYS A 619 -32.43 -27.33 -3.78
C LYS A 619 -30.91 -27.52 -3.86
N THR A 620 -30.24 -27.68 -2.73
CA THR A 620 -28.80 -27.89 -2.66
C THR A 620 -28.42 -29.30 -3.12
N ARG A 621 -29.08 -30.33 -2.58
CA ARG A 621 -28.82 -31.73 -2.92
C ARG A 621 -29.10 -32.02 -4.40
N ALA A 622 -30.09 -31.37 -5.01
CA ALA A 622 -30.36 -31.47 -6.44
C ALA A 622 -29.19 -31.00 -7.35
N GLN A 623 -28.23 -30.25 -6.82
CA GLN A 623 -27.02 -29.82 -7.54
C GLN A 623 -25.87 -30.84 -7.43
N MET A 624 -26.06 -31.93 -6.68
CA MET A 624 -25.03 -32.89 -6.32
C MET A 624 -25.39 -34.32 -6.70
N THR A 625 -24.37 -35.13 -6.96
CA THR A 625 -24.53 -36.55 -7.35
C THR A 625 -23.91 -37.52 -6.35
N ASP A 626 -22.92 -37.08 -5.57
CA ASP A 626 -22.24 -37.91 -4.57
C ASP A 626 -22.98 -37.85 -3.21
N PRO A 627 -23.59 -38.96 -2.74
CA PRO A 627 -24.36 -38.97 -1.50
C PRO A 627 -23.53 -38.72 -0.25
N VAL A 628 -22.27 -39.14 -0.23
CA VAL A 628 -21.38 -38.94 0.92
C VAL A 628 -21.05 -37.45 1.05
N LYS A 629 -20.72 -36.79 -0.06
CA LYS A 629 -20.48 -35.34 -0.06
C LYS A 629 -21.74 -34.57 0.31
N MET A 630 -22.91 -34.97 -0.21
CA MET A 630 -24.19 -34.37 0.12
C MET A 630 -24.49 -34.41 1.62
N ASP A 631 -24.24 -35.54 2.28
CA ASP A 631 -24.52 -35.67 3.71
C ASP A 631 -23.56 -34.85 4.59
N ILE A 632 -22.38 -34.49 4.06
CA ILE A 632 -21.44 -33.57 4.74
C ILE A 632 -21.86 -32.11 4.55
N VAL A 633 -22.21 -31.71 3.32
CA VAL A 633 -22.41 -30.28 2.99
C VAL A 633 -23.86 -29.80 2.99
N ALA A 634 -24.81 -30.73 2.90
CA ALA A 634 -26.26 -30.50 2.94
C ALA A 634 -26.97 -31.68 3.65
N PRO A 635 -26.68 -31.92 4.95
CA PRO A 635 -27.28 -33.01 5.72
C PRO A 635 -28.81 -32.85 5.80
N LEU A 636 -29.55 -33.96 5.84
CA LEU A 636 -31.01 -33.91 5.99
C LEU A 636 -31.46 -33.41 7.37
N LYS A 637 -30.59 -33.52 8.38
CA LYS A 637 -30.79 -32.91 9.70
C LYS A 637 -29.97 -31.62 9.79
N PRO A 638 -30.59 -30.46 10.10
CA PRO A 638 -29.86 -29.21 10.20
C PRO A 638 -28.81 -29.25 11.33
N PRO A 639 -27.53 -28.94 11.05
CA PRO A 639 -26.50 -28.82 12.10
C PRO A 639 -26.74 -27.61 13.01
N TYR A 640 -27.45 -26.59 12.52
CA TYR A 640 -27.87 -25.42 13.28
C TYR A 640 -29.08 -24.74 12.58
N PRO A 641 -29.88 -23.91 13.26
CA PRO A 641 -31.04 -23.25 12.65
C PRO A 641 -30.66 -22.40 11.43
N PHE A 642 -31.52 -22.39 10.41
CA PHE A 642 -31.34 -21.51 9.25
C PHE A 642 -31.27 -20.04 9.70
N GLY A 643 -30.32 -19.28 9.15
CA GLY A 643 -30.06 -17.89 9.56
C GLY A 643 -29.31 -17.72 10.88
N ALA A 644 -29.00 -18.78 11.63
CA ALA A 644 -28.21 -18.66 12.87
C ALA A 644 -26.73 -18.29 12.64
N LYS A 645 -26.27 -18.43 11.40
CA LYS A 645 -25.00 -17.90 10.87
C LYS A 645 -25.31 -17.15 9.59
N ARG A 646 -24.42 -16.24 9.17
CA ARG A 646 -24.56 -15.52 7.89
C ARG A 646 -24.69 -16.54 6.75
N CYS A 647 -25.79 -16.51 6.01
CA CYS A 647 -25.94 -17.29 4.79
C CYS A 647 -24.93 -16.81 3.75
N VAL A 648 -24.26 -17.74 3.10
CA VAL A 648 -23.19 -17.44 2.15
C VAL A 648 -23.78 -17.38 0.75
N GLN A 649 -23.36 -16.44 -0.10
CA GLN A 649 -23.76 -16.47 -1.50
C GLN A 649 -22.71 -17.20 -2.33
N ALA A 650 -23.16 -18.10 -3.20
CA ALA A 650 -22.33 -18.92 -4.07
C ALA A 650 -22.84 -18.92 -5.51
N GLN A 651 -21.93 -19.12 -6.46
CA GLN A 651 -22.25 -19.27 -7.88
C GLN A 651 -22.35 -20.75 -8.26
N ASP A 652 -21.28 -21.50 -8.06
CA ASP A 652 -21.15 -22.89 -8.49
C ASP A 652 -20.48 -23.79 -7.44
N TYR A 653 -20.43 -23.35 -6.17
CA TYR A 653 -19.79 -24.06 -5.05
C TYR A 653 -20.13 -25.56 -4.98
N TYR A 654 -21.41 -25.94 -4.95
CA TYR A 654 -21.78 -27.35 -4.84
C TYR A 654 -21.42 -28.17 -6.08
N LYS A 655 -21.47 -27.56 -7.28
CA LYS A 655 -20.99 -28.18 -8.51
C LYS A 655 -19.48 -28.40 -8.47
N CYS A 656 -18.73 -27.44 -7.91
CA CYS A 656 -17.29 -27.57 -7.69
C CYS A 656 -16.97 -28.73 -6.75
N LEU A 657 -17.74 -28.92 -5.68
CA LEU A 657 -17.54 -30.06 -4.77
C LEU A 657 -17.76 -31.43 -5.42
N ASN A 658 -18.58 -31.53 -6.47
CA ASN A 658 -18.80 -32.78 -7.19
C ASN A 658 -17.66 -33.16 -8.15
N GLN A 659 -16.73 -32.24 -8.44
CA GLN A 659 -15.65 -32.53 -9.37
C GLN A 659 -14.80 -33.70 -8.86
N ALA A 660 -14.24 -34.47 -9.80
CA ALA A 660 -13.50 -35.69 -9.49
C ALA A 660 -12.19 -35.42 -8.72
N ASN A 661 -11.58 -34.23 -8.90
CA ASN A 661 -10.38 -33.79 -8.19
C ASN A 661 -10.66 -33.19 -6.80
N VAL A 662 -11.93 -33.09 -6.38
CA VAL A 662 -12.30 -32.49 -5.10
C VAL A 662 -12.73 -33.57 -4.12
N GLU A 663 -12.00 -33.70 -3.02
CA GLU A 663 -12.38 -34.53 -1.86
C GLU A 663 -13.00 -33.64 -0.78
N VAL A 664 -14.06 -34.12 -0.13
CA VAL A 664 -14.73 -33.40 0.97
C VAL A 664 -14.76 -34.31 2.19
N ILE A 665 -14.26 -33.82 3.32
CA ILE A 665 -14.25 -34.56 4.59
C ILE A 665 -14.94 -33.77 5.71
N SER A 666 -15.56 -34.50 6.63
CA SER A 666 -16.10 -33.93 7.88
C SER A 666 -15.05 -34.02 8.98
N ILE A 667 -14.44 -32.89 9.34
CA ILE A 667 -13.55 -32.77 10.50
C ILE A 667 -14.31 -32.59 11.82
N GLN A 668 -15.65 -32.66 11.78
CA GLN A 668 -16.48 -32.82 12.97
C GLN A 668 -16.61 -34.30 13.35
N ASN A 669 -16.68 -35.20 12.36
CA ASN A 669 -16.84 -36.63 12.59
C ASN A 669 -15.49 -37.34 12.75
N SER A 670 -14.47 -36.88 12.01
CA SER A 670 -13.10 -37.38 12.10
C SER A 670 -12.14 -36.18 12.24
N PRO A 671 -11.94 -35.68 13.47
CA PRO A 671 -11.09 -34.51 13.74
C PRO A 671 -9.66 -34.69 13.24
N ILE A 672 -8.97 -33.56 13.04
CA ILE A 672 -7.53 -33.57 12.73
C ILE A 672 -6.78 -33.91 14.02
N SER A 673 -6.02 -35.00 14.00
CA SER A 673 -5.22 -35.47 15.14
C SER A 673 -3.88 -34.75 15.20
N GLU A 674 -3.06 -34.86 14.15
CA GLU A 674 -1.77 -34.18 14.06
C GLU A 674 -1.35 -33.92 12.60
N PHE A 675 -0.56 -32.87 12.42
CA PHE A 675 0.15 -32.60 11.18
C PHE A 675 1.53 -33.28 11.18
N ASN A 676 1.90 -33.80 10.02
CA ASN A 676 3.21 -34.34 9.73
C ASN A 676 3.82 -33.65 8.51
N ARG A 677 4.98 -34.13 8.05
CA ARG A 677 5.71 -33.51 6.94
C ARG A 677 4.89 -33.35 5.65
N ASN A 678 3.93 -34.24 5.39
CA ASN A 678 3.22 -34.35 4.12
C ASN A 678 1.77 -33.84 4.15
N GLY A 679 1.22 -33.56 5.34
CA GLY A 679 -0.16 -33.11 5.55
C GLY A 679 -0.63 -33.39 6.97
N PHE A 680 -1.81 -34.01 7.15
CA PHE A 680 -2.31 -34.39 8.48
C PHE A 680 -2.92 -35.79 8.53
N VAL A 681 -2.99 -36.34 9.73
CA VAL A 681 -3.71 -37.57 10.07
C VAL A 681 -5.00 -37.20 10.79
N THR A 682 -6.12 -37.81 10.41
CA THR A 682 -7.38 -37.71 11.15
C THR A 682 -7.44 -38.74 12.28
N GLU A 683 -8.31 -38.55 13.28
CA GLU A 683 -8.42 -39.47 14.42
C GLU A 683 -8.77 -40.92 14.04
N ASP A 684 -9.40 -41.14 12.89
CA ASP A 684 -9.64 -42.49 12.33
C ASP A 684 -8.38 -43.15 11.70
N GLY A 685 -7.22 -42.49 11.77
CA GLY A 685 -5.95 -42.96 11.22
C GLY A 685 -5.73 -42.65 9.73
N THR A 686 -6.65 -41.93 9.07
CA THR A 686 -6.51 -41.62 7.65
C THR A 686 -5.50 -40.49 7.39
N GLN A 687 -4.48 -40.77 6.60
CA GLN A 687 -3.51 -39.77 6.13
C GLN A 687 -4.09 -38.94 4.98
N LYS A 688 -3.97 -37.62 5.08
CA LYS A 688 -4.29 -36.65 4.01
C LYS A 688 -3.03 -35.91 3.58
N ASN A 689 -2.65 -36.05 2.31
CA ASN A 689 -1.43 -35.45 1.75
C ASN A 689 -1.75 -34.27 0.85
N PHE A 690 -1.03 -33.16 1.02
CA PHE A 690 -1.17 -31.95 0.20
C PHE A 690 0.09 -31.10 0.26
N ASP A 691 0.28 -30.22 -0.72
CA ASP A 691 1.46 -29.37 -0.86
C ASP A 691 1.22 -27.97 -0.26
N VAL A 692 -0.04 -27.54 -0.22
CA VAL A 692 -0.46 -26.23 0.27
C VAL A 692 -1.66 -26.36 1.19
N LEU A 693 -1.61 -25.67 2.33
CA LEU A 693 -2.70 -25.52 3.28
C LEU A 693 -3.25 -24.09 3.22
N VAL A 694 -4.56 -23.98 3.01
CA VAL A 694 -5.30 -22.73 3.09
C VAL A 694 -6.19 -22.75 4.32
N LEU A 695 -5.93 -21.81 5.22
CA LEU A 695 -6.74 -21.54 6.40
C LEU A 695 -7.79 -20.48 6.06
N ALA A 696 -9.02 -20.93 5.83
CA ALA A 696 -10.22 -20.09 5.72
C ALA A 696 -10.99 -20.10 7.05
N THR A 697 -10.24 -19.99 8.15
CA THR A 697 -10.69 -20.21 9.54
C THR A 697 -11.28 -18.96 10.22
N GLY A 698 -11.39 -17.86 9.48
CA GLY A 698 -12.08 -16.65 9.90
C GLY A 698 -11.23 -15.73 10.77
N PHE A 699 -11.88 -14.99 11.66
CA PHE A 699 -11.28 -13.90 12.42
C PHE A 699 -11.74 -13.94 13.88
N ASP A 700 -10.96 -13.32 14.77
CA ASP A 700 -11.46 -12.85 16.05
C ASP A 700 -12.30 -11.59 15.83
N SER A 701 -13.56 -11.81 15.46
CA SER A 701 -14.45 -10.76 14.98
C SER A 701 -14.80 -9.74 16.06
N PHE A 702 -15.02 -8.49 15.62
CA PHE A 702 -15.37 -7.30 16.42
C PHE A 702 -14.26 -6.78 17.34
N THR A 703 -13.77 -7.62 18.26
CA THR A 703 -12.83 -7.17 19.30
C THR A 703 -11.38 -7.23 18.85
N GLY A 704 -11.01 -8.18 17.99
CA GLY A 704 -9.61 -8.47 17.68
C GLY A 704 -8.85 -7.31 17.04
N SER A 705 -9.54 -6.43 16.31
CA SER A 705 -8.96 -5.21 15.73
C SER A 705 -8.69 -4.13 16.77
N LEU A 706 -9.48 -4.08 17.84
CA LEU A 706 -9.37 -3.08 18.92
C LEU A 706 -8.36 -3.51 19.99
N THR A 707 -8.27 -4.81 20.29
CA THR A 707 -7.40 -5.35 21.34
C THR A 707 -5.92 -5.45 20.97
N THR A 708 -5.53 -5.03 19.76
CA THR A 708 -4.15 -5.14 19.27
C THR A 708 -3.45 -3.79 19.06
N MET A 709 -4.17 -2.67 19.21
CA MET A 709 -3.63 -1.32 18.98
C MET A 709 -3.13 -0.61 20.25
N GLY A 710 -3.04 -1.32 21.37
CA GLY A 710 -2.62 -0.75 22.67
C GLY A 710 -3.57 0.34 23.19
N LEU A 711 -4.88 0.14 23.00
CA LEU A 711 -5.93 1.07 23.43
C LEU A 711 -6.20 0.94 24.93
N GLN A 712 -6.07 2.06 25.65
CA GLN A 712 -6.27 2.12 27.09
C GLN A 712 -7.43 3.04 27.46
N THR A 713 -8.14 2.70 28.54
CA THR A 713 -9.14 3.57 29.15
C THR A 713 -8.51 4.81 29.78
N LYS A 714 -9.33 5.80 30.16
CA LYS A 714 -8.91 6.97 30.96
C LYS A 714 -8.22 6.60 32.27
N ASN A 715 -8.43 5.39 32.78
CA ASN A 715 -7.81 4.85 33.99
C ASN A 715 -6.56 3.98 33.71
N GLY A 716 -6.09 3.92 32.46
CA GLY A 716 -4.91 3.15 32.07
C GLY A 716 -5.14 1.64 31.91
N ILE A 717 -6.40 1.18 31.92
CA ILE A 717 -6.74 -0.24 31.73
C ILE A 717 -6.73 -0.54 30.24
N ASP A 718 -6.02 -1.59 29.81
CA ASP A 718 -6.02 -2.03 28.42
C ASP A 718 -7.40 -2.57 28.01
N ILE A 719 -7.86 -2.25 26.80
CA ILE A 719 -9.17 -2.67 26.29
C ILE A 719 -9.32 -4.19 26.25
N GLN A 720 -8.22 -4.93 26.05
CA GLN A 720 -8.21 -6.39 26.11
C GLN A 720 -8.55 -6.90 27.51
N GLU A 721 -8.05 -6.24 28.56
CA GLU A 721 -8.39 -6.60 29.95
C GLU A 721 -9.80 -6.15 30.30
N LEU A 722 -10.23 -4.95 29.86
CA LEU A 722 -11.60 -4.47 30.08
C LEU A 722 -12.65 -5.43 29.50
N TRP A 723 -12.38 -5.99 28.31
CA TRP A 723 -13.30 -6.89 27.61
C TRP A 723 -12.98 -8.37 27.77
N LYS A 724 -12.09 -8.73 28.70
CA LYS A 724 -11.71 -10.12 28.96
C LYS A 724 -12.91 -10.99 29.29
N ASP A 725 -13.79 -10.49 30.16
CA ASP A 725 -14.98 -11.20 30.60
C ASP A 725 -16.19 -10.91 29.72
N GLU A 726 -16.40 -9.66 29.32
CA GLU A 726 -17.58 -9.24 28.56
C GLU A 726 -17.30 -7.97 27.75
N VAL A 727 -17.77 -7.94 26.50
CA VAL A 727 -17.72 -6.75 25.66
C VAL A 727 -18.86 -5.83 26.06
N ARG A 728 -18.53 -4.58 26.35
CA ARG A 728 -19.45 -3.58 26.88
C ARG A 728 -19.34 -2.28 26.11
N THR A 729 -20.46 -1.84 25.57
CA THR A 729 -20.58 -0.59 24.80
C THR A 729 -21.93 0.06 25.12
N TYR A 730 -22.05 1.35 24.84
CA TYR A 730 -23.34 2.03 24.78
C TYR A 730 -23.68 2.37 23.34
N LEU A 731 -24.87 1.96 22.90
CA LEU A 731 -25.38 2.12 21.53
C LEU A 731 -24.50 1.48 20.45
N GLY A 732 -23.54 0.62 20.83
CA GLY A 732 -22.49 0.15 19.92
C GLY A 732 -21.56 1.24 19.40
N VAL A 733 -21.67 2.50 19.83
CA VAL A 733 -20.85 3.62 19.33
C VAL A 733 -19.85 4.08 20.39
N PHE A 734 -20.25 4.04 21.66
CA PHE A 734 -19.46 4.56 22.78
C PHE A 734 -19.02 3.43 23.71
N VAL A 735 -17.93 3.64 24.44
CA VAL A 735 -17.41 2.65 25.40
C VAL A 735 -17.15 3.36 26.73
N PRO A 736 -17.68 2.86 27.87
CA PRO A 736 -17.32 3.37 29.18
C PRO A 736 -15.81 3.33 29.40
N GLY A 737 -15.23 4.41 29.93
CA GLY A 737 -13.79 4.57 30.08
C GLY A 737 -13.05 5.08 28.83
N LEU A 738 -13.72 5.25 27.68
CA LEU A 738 -13.14 5.86 26.47
C LEU A 738 -13.85 7.18 26.11
N PRO A 739 -13.64 8.26 26.88
CA PRO A 739 -14.25 9.56 26.61
C PRO A 739 -13.89 10.08 25.22
N ASN A 740 -14.83 10.73 24.52
CA ASN A 740 -14.66 11.26 23.16
C ASN A 740 -14.23 10.23 22.08
N ALA A 741 -14.31 8.93 22.37
CA ALA A 741 -14.01 7.88 21.40
C ALA A 741 -15.29 7.31 20.79
N PHE A 742 -15.26 7.04 19.49
CA PHE A 742 -16.38 6.53 18.70
C PHE A 742 -15.96 5.26 17.96
N LEU A 743 -16.73 4.18 18.13
CA LEU A 743 -16.60 2.96 17.34
C LEU A 743 -17.48 3.04 16.10
N ILE A 744 -16.93 2.71 14.92
CA ILE A 744 -17.68 2.68 13.65
C ILE A 744 -17.57 1.27 13.05
N TYR A 745 -18.72 0.65 12.77
CA TYR A 745 -18.88 -0.75 12.37
C TYR A 745 -18.37 -1.72 13.44
N SER A 746 -19.09 -1.75 14.55
CA SER A 746 -18.60 -2.09 15.90
C SER A 746 -19.38 -3.22 16.57
N PRO A 747 -18.86 -3.80 17.69
CA PRO A 747 -19.65 -4.71 18.51
C PRO A 747 -20.91 -4.02 19.05
N GLN A 748 -21.96 -4.82 19.27
CA GLN A 748 -23.25 -4.41 19.86
C GLN A 748 -24.05 -3.37 19.06
N ALA A 749 -23.63 -3.11 17.81
CA ALA A 749 -24.42 -2.43 16.78
C ALA A 749 -24.98 -3.47 15.76
N PRO A 750 -25.87 -3.08 14.83
CA PRO A 750 -26.41 -4.01 13.83
C PRO A 750 -25.31 -4.69 13.01
N THR A 751 -24.30 -3.93 12.58
CA THR A 751 -23.03 -4.37 11.98
C THR A 751 -23.13 -5.55 11.01
N ALA A 752 -23.13 -6.79 11.50
CA ALA A 752 -23.23 -8.00 10.68
C ALA A 752 -24.63 -8.27 10.09
N TRP A 753 -25.68 -7.71 10.70
CA TRP A 753 -27.09 -7.86 10.32
C TRP A 753 -27.61 -6.75 9.40
N ALA A 754 -26.81 -5.72 9.14
CA ALA A 754 -27.15 -4.63 8.24
C ALA A 754 -26.17 -4.59 7.06
N ASN A 755 -26.59 -3.96 5.95
CA ASN A 755 -25.67 -3.61 4.87
C ASN A 755 -24.55 -2.71 5.41
N GLY A 756 -23.29 -3.09 5.14
CA GLY A 756 -22.10 -2.46 5.74
C GLY A 756 -22.03 -0.95 5.52
N PRO A 757 -22.01 -0.46 4.27
CA PRO A 757 -22.00 0.98 3.99
C PRO A 757 -23.16 1.75 4.65
N THR A 758 -24.38 1.20 4.67
CA THR A 758 -25.55 1.85 5.26
C THR A 758 -25.38 2.10 6.77
N ILE A 759 -24.99 1.09 7.55
CA ILE A 759 -24.77 1.25 9.00
C ILE A 759 -23.54 2.12 9.30
N ILE A 760 -22.49 2.02 8.47
CA ILE A 760 -21.29 2.86 8.59
C ILE A 760 -21.65 4.34 8.50
N GLU A 761 -22.49 4.71 7.54
CA GLU A 761 -22.92 6.10 7.38
C GLU A 761 -23.79 6.58 8.53
N CYS A 762 -24.71 5.76 9.01
CA CYS A 762 -25.52 6.05 10.19
C CYS A 762 -24.64 6.35 11.41
N GLN A 763 -23.69 5.46 11.74
CA GLN A 763 -22.79 5.67 12.88
C GLN A 763 -21.86 6.87 12.67
N ALA A 764 -21.39 7.11 11.45
CA ALA A 764 -20.57 8.28 11.13
C ALA A 764 -21.35 9.60 11.22
N ASP A 765 -22.65 9.61 10.89
CA ASP A 765 -23.52 10.76 11.08
C ASP A 765 -23.78 11.02 12.58
N ILE A 766 -24.09 9.98 13.36
CA ILE A 766 -24.24 10.08 14.83
C ILE A 766 -22.97 10.63 15.47
N MET A 767 -21.80 10.11 15.08
CA MET A 767 -20.49 10.60 15.52
C MET A 767 -20.31 12.08 15.20
N LEU A 768 -20.54 12.50 13.95
CA LEU A 768 -20.36 13.89 13.55
C LEU A 768 -21.32 14.83 14.30
N SER A 769 -22.60 14.49 14.39
CA SER A 769 -23.58 15.29 15.10
C SER A 769 -23.29 15.39 16.59
N THR A 770 -22.76 14.32 17.20
CA THR A 770 -22.27 14.36 18.58
C THR A 770 -21.14 15.37 18.73
N ILE A 771 -20.13 15.30 17.87
CA ILE A 771 -18.98 16.22 17.90
C ILE A 771 -19.45 17.67 17.72
N GLN A 772 -20.32 17.94 16.75
CA GLN A 772 -20.83 19.30 16.50
C GLN A 772 -21.58 19.86 17.72
N LYS A 773 -22.40 19.04 18.40
CA LYS A 773 -23.13 19.47 19.60
C LYS A 773 -22.18 19.73 20.77
N LEU A 774 -21.12 18.92 20.92
CA LEU A 774 -20.08 19.15 21.94
C LEU A 774 -19.28 20.42 21.68
N GLU A 775 -18.90 20.70 20.43
CA GLU A 775 -18.21 21.94 20.07
C GLU A 775 -19.09 23.17 20.32
N LEU A 776 -20.38 23.11 19.96
CA LEU A 776 -21.34 24.20 20.23
C LEU A 776 -21.52 24.49 21.73
N MET A 777 -21.40 23.46 22.57
CA MET A 777 -21.52 23.58 24.02
C MET A 777 -20.19 23.93 24.71
N ASN A 778 -19.09 24.06 23.97
CA ASN A 778 -17.73 24.11 24.52
C ASN A 778 -17.45 22.98 25.52
N ALA A 779 -17.92 21.77 25.20
CA ALA A 779 -17.74 20.61 26.05
C ALA A 779 -16.31 20.06 25.96
N LYS A 780 -15.72 19.71 27.10
CA LYS A 780 -14.43 19.02 27.22
C LYS A 780 -14.53 17.57 26.78
N SER A 781 -15.51 16.84 27.32
CA SER A 781 -15.67 15.43 27.02
C SER A 781 -17.10 14.91 27.14
N ILE A 782 -17.38 13.84 26.41
CA ILE A 782 -18.55 12.97 26.55
C ILE A 782 -18.12 11.55 26.90
N GLU A 783 -18.85 10.89 27.79
CA GLU A 783 -18.64 9.48 28.13
C GLU A 783 -19.98 8.82 28.48
N PRO A 784 -20.25 7.57 28.09
CA PRO A 784 -21.45 6.87 28.51
C PRO A 784 -21.37 6.49 29.99
N LYS A 785 -22.49 6.61 30.70
CA LYS A 785 -22.67 6.11 32.07
C LYS A 785 -22.60 4.60 32.09
N GLU A 786 -22.06 4.02 33.16
CA GLU A 786 -22.08 2.57 33.36
C GLU A 786 -23.52 2.02 33.39
N SER A 787 -24.47 2.77 33.96
CA SER A 787 -25.88 2.39 33.96
C SER A 787 -26.48 2.32 32.54
N ALA A 788 -26.06 3.21 31.64
CA ALA A 788 -26.53 3.24 30.27
C ALA A 788 -25.99 2.06 29.44
N GLU A 789 -24.75 1.65 29.71
CA GLU A 789 -24.18 0.42 29.15
C GLU A 789 -24.94 -0.81 29.65
N ALA A 790 -25.23 -0.91 30.95
CA ALA A 790 -26.02 -2.00 31.50
C ALA A 790 -27.44 -2.07 30.89
N GLU A 791 -28.13 -0.94 30.74
CA GLU A 791 -29.43 -0.84 30.05
C GLU A 791 -29.32 -1.31 28.58
N TRP A 792 -28.24 -0.94 27.88
CA TRP A 792 -28.01 -1.37 26.50
C TRP A 792 -27.79 -2.88 26.42
N ARG A 793 -27.01 -3.46 27.34
CA ARG A 793 -26.82 -4.91 27.44
C ARG A 793 -28.13 -5.65 27.66
N GLU A 794 -28.99 -5.17 28.56
CA GLU A 794 -30.31 -5.76 28.79
C GLU A 794 -31.19 -5.71 27.54
N GLU A 795 -31.17 -4.60 26.81
CA GLU A 795 -31.91 -4.47 25.55
C GLU A 795 -31.39 -5.46 24.49
N LEU A 796 -30.08 -5.63 24.36
CA LEU A 796 -29.49 -6.63 23.45
C LEU A 796 -29.94 -8.06 23.79
N GLU A 797 -29.94 -8.40 25.08
CA GLU A 797 -30.42 -9.70 25.58
C GLU A 797 -31.91 -9.90 25.30
N ARG A 798 -32.74 -8.87 25.49
CA ARG A 798 -34.17 -8.89 25.18
C ARG A 798 -34.44 -9.12 23.69
N LEU A 799 -33.65 -8.50 22.81
CA LEU A 799 -33.83 -8.58 21.36
C LEU A 799 -33.42 -9.94 20.77
N ILE A 800 -32.44 -10.61 21.38
CA ILE A 800 -31.95 -11.92 20.92
C ILE A 800 -32.67 -13.09 21.60
N GLU A 801 -33.33 -12.89 22.74
CA GLU A 801 -34.12 -13.92 23.45
C GLU A 801 -35.03 -14.76 22.54
N PRO A 802 -35.88 -14.16 21.67
CA PRO A 802 -36.80 -14.96 20.85
C PRO A 802 -36.11 -15.57 19.61
N ARG A 803 -34.84 -15.28 19.36
CA ARG A 803 -34.13 -15.70 18.14
C ARG A 803 -33.52 -17.08 18.30
N LEU A 804 -33.75 -17.95 17.32
CA LEU A 804 -33.14 -19.28 17.25
C LEU A 804 -31.60 -19.23 17.16
N SER A 805 -31.04 -18.12 16.71
CA SER A 805 -29.60 -17.90 16.60
C SER A 805 -28.89 -17.84 17.96
N ARG A 806 -29.61 -17.55 19.05
CA ARG A 806 -29.07 -17.43 20.43
C ARG A 806 -28.27 -18.66 20.85
N HIS A 807 -28.67 -19.85 20.41
CA HIS A 807 -28.06 -21.12 20.81
C HIS A 807 -26.93 -21.60 19.89
N THR A 808 -26.62 -20.86 18.82
CA THR A 808 -25.63 -21.29 17.82
C THR A 808 -24.31 -20.55 18.02
N LYS A 809 -23.23 -21.29 18.27
CA LYS A 809 -21.88 -20.71 18.28
C LYS A 809 -21.50 -20.22 16.88
N SER A 810 -21.24 -18.92 16.75
CA SER A 810 -20.87 -18.28 15.50
C SER A 810 -19.93 -17.10 15.76
N TRP A 811 -19.46 -16.46 14.71
CA TRP A 811 -18.68 -15.23 14.88
C TRP A 811 -19.54 -14.03 15.30
N PHE A 812 -20.87 -14.10 15.16
CA PHE A 812 -21.81 -13.08 15.64
C PHE A 812 -21.86 -12.98 17.17
N ASN A 813 -21.43 -14.03 17.87
CA ASN A 813 -21.43 -14.09 19.34
C ASN A 813 -20.07 -14.49 19.94
N GLY A 814 -19.00 -14.43 19.13
CA GLY A 814 -17.64 -14.79 19.55
C GLY A 814 -17.39 -16.29 19.72
N GLY A 815 -18.40 -17.15 19.52
CA GLY A 815 -18.30 -18.60 19.72
C GLY A 815 -17.43 -19.34 18.70
N ASN A 816 -16.87 -18.65 17.72
CA ASN A 816 -15.91 -19.23 16.77
C ASN A 816 -14.48 -19.31 17.33
N ILE A 817 -14.15 -18.52 18.38
CA ILE A 817 -12.82 -18.48 18.99
C ILE A 817 -12.80 -19.35 20.26
N PRO A 818 -11.97 -20.41 20.32
CA PRO A 818 -11.82 -21.21 21.53
C PRO A 818 -11.41 -20.36 22.74
N GLY A 819 -12.02 -20.61 23.90
CA GLY A 819 -11.76 -19.88 25.15
C GLY A 819 -12.46 -18.52 25.29
N LYS A 820 -13.02 -17.94 24.21
CA LYS A 820 -13.77 -16.68 24.28
C LYS A 820 -15.20 -16.91 24.78
N LYS A 821 -15.68 -16.01 25.65
CA LYS A 821 -17.08 -16.05 26.13
C LYS A 821 -18.05 -15.84 24.97
N VAL A 822 -19.01 -16.77 24.84
CA VAL A 822 -20.16 -16.64 23.93
C VAL A 822 -21.11 -15.60 24.50
N GLN A 823 -21.36 -14.53 23.76
CA GLN A 823 -22.14 -13.37 24.23
C GLN A 823 -22.76 -12.60 23.07
N VAL A 824 -23.70 -11.70 23.35
CA VAL A 824 -24.36 -10.90 22.31
C VAL A 824 -23.44 -9.79 21.82
N LEU A 825 -22.90 -9.93 20.60
CA LEU A 825 -22.01 -8.93 19.99
C LEU A 825 -22.67 -8.16 18.84
N THR A 826 -23.96 -8.38 18.59
CA THR A 826 -24.70 -7.69 17.53
C THR A 826 -26.06 -7.24 18.03
N TYR A 827 -26.52 -6.07 17.60
CA TYR A 827 -27.89 -5.61 17.81
C TYR A 827 -28.85 -6.41 16.91
N ASN A 828 -29.84 -7.09 17.49
CA ASN A 828 -30.75 -8.01 16.78
C ASN A 828 -32.14 -7.42 16.49
N GLY A 829 -32.36 -6.14 16.83
CA GLY A 829 -33.51 -5.35 16.39
C GLY A 829 -33.35 -4.84 14.95
N SER A 830 -34.32 -4.07 14.45
CA SER A 830 -34.21 -3.47 13.12
C SER A 830 -33.18 -2.35 13.10
N PHE A 831 -32.51 -2.18 11.95
CA PHE A 831 -31.59 -1.05 11.72
C PHE A 831 -32.27 0.31 11.97
N VAL A 832 -33.53 0.47 11.53
CA VAL A 832 -34.32 1.69 11.73
C VAL A 832 -34.54 1.99 13.21
N LEU A 833 -34.86 0.97 14.02
CA LEU A 833 -35.03 1.13 15.46
C LEU A 833 -33.70 1.52 16.12
N TYR A 834 -32.60 0.86 15.74
CA TYR A 834 -31.25 1.18 16.22
C TYR A 834 -30.90 2.65 15.96
N GLU A 835 -31.05 3.13 14.72
CA GLU A 835 -30.73 4.50 14.36
C GLU A 835 -31.59 5.49 15.15
N LYS A 836 -32.90 5.24 15.24
CA LYS A 836 -33.82 6.05 16.05
C LYS A 836 -33.36 6.14 17.52
N THR A 837 -33.05 5.00 18.15
CA THR A 837 -32.59 4.98 19.55
C THR A 837 -31.30 5.76 19.74
N CYS A 838 -30.37 5.72 18.78
CA CYS A 838 -29.14 6.50 18.85
C CYS A 838 -29.41 8.02 18.78
N TRP A 839 -30.28 8.45 17.88
CA TRP A 839 -30.64 9.87 17.75
C TRP A 839 -31.38 10.39 19.00
N GLU A 840 -32.34 9.63 19.53
CA GLU A 840 -33.07 10.01 20.75
C GLU A 840 -32.13 10.16 21.97
N ALA A 841 -31.16 9.25 22.11
CA ALA A 841 -30.15 9.34 23.16
C ALA A 841 -29.25 10.58 22.98
N LEU A 842 -28.86 10.90 21.75
CA LEU A 842 -28.03 12.06 21.44
C LEU A 842 -28.76 13.39 21.63
N GLU A 843 -30.03 13.48 21.23
CA GLU A 843 -30.86 14.70 21.39
C GLU A 843 -31.00 15.08 22.86
N SER A 844 -31.30 14.09 23.70
CA SER A 844 -31.54 14.26 25.15
C SER A 844 -30.29 14.15 26.02
N TRP A 845 -29.14 13.78 25.44
CA TRP A 845 -27.95 13.34 26.18
C TRP A 845 -28.22 12.19 27.18
N LYS A 846 -29.26 11.38 26.92
CA LYS A 846 -29.62 10.27 27.78
C LYS A 846 -28.45 9.28 27.86
N GLY A 847 -28.09 8.92 29.09
CA GLY A 847 -27.04 7.94 29.34
C GLY A 847 -25.62 8.47 29.21
N PHE A 848 -25.40 9.77 29.02
CA PHE A 848 -24.08 10.39 28.94
C PHE A 848 -23.75 11.26 30.14
N ASP A 849 -22.47 11.28 30.50
CA ASP A 849 -21.84 12.32 31.31
C ASP A 849 -21.11 13.28 30.38
N ILE A 850 -21.38 14.58 30.54
CA ILE A 850 -20.76 15.64 29.76
C ILE A 850 -20.01 16.57 30.70
N VAL A 851 -18.73 16.78 30.41
CA VAL A 851 -17.87 17.71 31.13
C VAL A 851 -17.70 18.93 30.25
N LEU A 852 -17.99 20.12 30.77
CA LEU A 852 -17.76 21.39 30.07
C LEU A 852 -16.31 21.84 30.25
N ASN A 853 -15.77 22.60 29.30
CA ASN A 853 -14.53 23.34 29.55
C ASN A 853 -14.82 24.48 30.55
N ASP A 854 -13.86 24.75 31.42
CA ASP A 854 -13.92 25.86 32.39
C ASP A 854 -13.94 27.24 31.71
#